data_AF-A0A1F5LG70-F1
#
_entry.id   AF-A0A1F5LG70-F1
#
_cell.length_a   1.000
_cell.length_b   1.000
_cell.length_c   1.000
_cell.angle_alpha   90.00
_cell.angle_beta   90.00
_cell.angle_gamma   90.00
#
_symmetry.space_group_name_H-M   'P 1'
#
loop_
_entity.id
_entity.type
_entity.pdbx_description
1 polymer ?
#
loop_
_entity_poly.entity_id
_entity_poly.type
_entity_poly.pdbx_seq_one_letter_code
_entity_poly.pdbx_strand_id
1 'polypeptide(L)'
;MIPQQTLRLEYLNSTIDLEQLGFCCIFLGGSAAHRVTVEQVVQSGSDWDGLGIVNSREDLLNLMTRHKSQLLQLLKVDYIDGSPETWNHAVRNLDWDVISISGWTRDGSNRAMKIWSRNHLETIMQDKSTRAIGVLAHKFPRNIQSNHPIHGSGLLISQAIRLTDDVSLRFEDDFITIPHVVGKKLQYSTSPALMCDLLLASREVYESIPGLGSTLKARTLSKWLVKSDETSVESLLPQLYRWESFPGHFREYLISTYSAMKLRHEFHRSNEKHDKICISSKAPFNSSKGGYRAILFEPLRKEQYKPVQHPQALSQRFAVNLILKGQYAIEHWPIRPSEALAFRNTLNRATLLINGEKQKHHVLETQMDCFVLELAALPFLYAYFPAERLQKLVAIDPDQHKAFYSYQGGSRLLDIRIQFTRMDTFSDAQLKLKEPYRLERWLLSIQTCVAQDIMSTYQASWLSQNFTCKNAPTRRLVQPHPLYKTLVQPSWVETGTPLAALAAENQISVNELLCLPISVNGVCYGSLQDQLDRAKHLLDPTAPHFENAPTVFGLGGHSGNVLVDDRVGKGTMPGLKYINYSQAGFYSPLVDMASFLYVDCFLPVLFADLCTTSLCKDYSTCNGMQLQWNIDKKGIAIDCELEMSLLDRSLAAAKLEYIVRPVFNILDIQKEDTMNSRVREQVLGHGMLVSALMTRNLSLRPGVFLLNLATGMRLAKDPREVFSKEFAWENWR
;
A
#
# COMPACT_ATOMS: atom_id res chain seq x y z
N MET A 1 -11.47 -16.90 -36.30
CA MET A 1 -10.45 -16.81 -35.22
C MET A 1 -9.10 -16.56 -35.87
N ILE A 2 -8.22 -15.78 -35.24
CA ILE A 2 -6.87 -15.52 -35.76
C ILE A 2 -6.05 -16.84 -35.77
N PRO A 3 -5.41 -17.22 -36.89
CA PRO A 3 -4.50 -18.36 -36.94
C PRO A 3 -3.30 -18.21 -36.01
N GLN A 4 -2.83 -19.31 -35.43
CA GLN A 4 -1.71 -19.34 -34.48
C GLN A 4 -0.43 -18.70 -35.05
N GLN A 5 -0.10 -19.01 -36.31
CA GLN A 5 1.08 -18.47 -36.98
C GLN A 5 0.98 -16.94 -37.18
N THR A 6 -0.20 -16.42 -37.44
CA THR A 6 -0.42 -14.97 -37.56
C THR A 6 -0.24 -14.28 -36.22
N LEU A 7 -0.78 -14.84 -35.13
CA LEU A 7 -0.56 -14.33 -33.77
C LEU A 7 0.94 -14.32 -33.42
N ARG A 8 1.67 -15.37 -33.80
CA ARG A 8 3.12 -15.46 -33.59
C ARG A 8 3.87 -14.33 -34.29
N LEU A 9 3.60 -14.07 -35.57
CA LEU A 9 4.33 -13.04 -36.34
C LEU A 9 4.04 -11.62 -35.84
N GLU A 10 2.83 -11.39 -35.37
CA GLU A 10 2.43 -10.09 -34.83
C GLU A 10 3.07 -9.83 -33.47
N TYR A 11 2.99 -10.81 -32.58
CA TYR A 11 3.45 -10.69 -31.20
C TYR A 11 4.96 -10.87 -31.06
N LEU A 12 5.55 -11.85 -31.76
CA LEU A 12 6.96 -12.19 -31.64
C LEU A 12 7.74 -11.70 -32.86
N ASN A 13 8.98 -11.28 -32.65
CA ASN A 13 9.90 -11.04 -33.75
C ASN A 13 10.33 -12.38 -34.37
N SER A 14 9.95 -12.60 -35.63
CA SER A 14 10.24 -13.83 -36.37
C SER A 14 11.71 -14.04 -36.70
N THR A 15 12.55 -13.01 -36.55
CA THR A 15 14.01 -13.14 -36.78
C THR A 15 14.74 -13.76 -35.58
N ILE A 16 14.06 -13.95 -34.46
CA ILE A 16 14.65 -14.51 -33.25
C ILE A 16 14.35 -16.01 -33.18
N ASP A 17 15.40 -16.81 -33.03
CA ASP A 17 15.27 -18.25 -32.80
C ASP A 17 14.84 -18.52 -31.35
N LEU A 18 13.65 -19.08 -31.21
CA LEU A 18 13.03 -19.39 -29.92
C LEU A 18 13.70 -20.58 -29.22
N GLU A 19 14.22 -21.55 -29.99
CA GLU A 19 14.93 -22.70 -29.44
C GLU A 19 16.29 -22.28 -28.92
N GLN A 20 16.98 -21.38 -29.64
CA GLN A 20 18.24 -20.82 -29.19
C GLN A 20 18.10 -20.04 -27.87
N LEU A 21 16.94 -19.40 -27.67
CA LEU A 21 16.58 -18.74 -26.41
C LEU A 21 16.10 -19.70 -25.31
N GLY A 22 15.98 -21.00 -25.60
CA GLY A 22 15.61 -22.04 -24.64
C GLY A 22 14.11 -22.17 -24.39
N PHE A 23 13.25 -21.55 -25.20
CA PHE A 23 11.80 -21.68 -25.04
C PHE A 23 11.31 -23.07 -25.48
N CYS A 24 10.46 -23.67 -24.65
CA CYS A 24 9.72 -24.89 -24.96
C CYS A 24 8.33 -24.59 -25.50
N CYS A 25 7.65 -23.63 -24.87
CA CYS A 25 6.33 -23.17 -25.26
C CYS A 25 6.23 -21.65 -25.06
N ILE A 26 5.45 -20.98 -25.89
CA ILE A 26 5.01 -19.61 -25.62
C ILE A 26 3.50 -19.56 -25.77
N PHE A 27 2.86 -19.00 -24.76
CA PHE A 27 1.43 -18.71 -24.74
C PHE A 27 1.16 -17.22 -24.73
N LEU A 28 0.03 -16.84 -25.30
CA LEU A 28 -0.45 -15.48 -25.42
C LEU A 28 -1.85 -15.33 -24.83
N GLY A 29 -1.98 -14.48 -23.83
CA GLY A 29 -3.24 -14.13 -23.16
C GLY A 29 -3.57 -12.64 -23.24
N GLY A 30 -4.45 -12.17 -22.35
CA GLY A 30 -4.94 -10.80 -22.30
C GLY A 30 -5.99 -10.48 -23.39
N SER A 31 -6.48 -9.23 -23.43
CA SER A 31 -7.55 -8.84 -24.36
C SER A 31 -7.23 -9.08 -25.84
N ALA A 32 -5.94 -9.10 -26.20
CA ALA A 32 -5.50 -9.40 -27.57
C ALA A 32 -5.75 -10.86 -27.97
N ALA A 33 -5.53 -11.81 -27.05
CA ALA A 33 -5.69 -13.25 -27.31
C ALA A 33 -7.14 -13.67 -27.61
N HIS A 34 -8.11 -12.86 -27.18
CA HIS A 34 -9.54 -13.14 -27.31
C HIS A 34 -10.18 -12.46 -28.54
N ARG A 35 -9.43 -11.68 -29.33
CA ARG A 35 -9.99 -10.92 -30.47
C ARG A 35 -10.22 -11.79 -31.70
N VAL A 36 -11.11 -11.31 -32.57
CA VAL A 36 -11.50 -12.01 -33.79
C VAL A 36 -10.47 -11.83 -34.91
N THR A 37 -9.92 -10.62 -35.07
CA THR A 37 -8.97 -10.26 -36.15
C THR A 37 -7.76 -9.46 -35.64
N VAL A 38 -6.67 -9.47 -36.42
CA VAL A 38 -5.41 -8.76 -36.09
C VAL A 38 -5.60 -7.26 -36.16
N GLU A 39 -6.38 -6.77 -37.13
CA GLU A 39 -6.65 -5.34 -37.31
C GLU A 39 -7.30 -4.76 -36.05
N GLN A 40 -8.22 -5.52 -35.43
CA GLN A 40 -8.84 -5.11 -34.17
C GLN A 40 -7.84 -5.04 -33.03
N VAL A 41 -6.80 -5.87 -33.02
CA VAL A 41 -5.75 -5.83 -32.00
C VAL A 41 -4.86 -4.59 -32.21
N VAL A 42 -4.34 -4.42 -33.43
CA VAL A 42 -3.44 -3.32 -33.81
C VAL A 42 -4.12 -1.95 -33.67
N GLN A 43 -5.32 -1.77 -34.20
CA GLN A 43 -6.05 -0.49 -34.13
C GLN A 43 -6.38 -0.07 -32.70
N SER A 44 -6.48 -1.02 -31.78
CA SER A 44 -6.82 -0.76 -30.39
C SER A 44 -5.63 -0.46 -29.48
N GLY A 45 -4.39 -0.64 -29.98
CA GLY A 45 -3.19 -0.59 -29.14
C GLY A 45 -3.29 -1.53 -27.94
N SER A 46 -3.90 -2.72 -28.11
CA SER A 46 -4.18 -3.63 -26.99
C SER A 46 -2.89 -4.10 -26.33
N ASP A 47 -2.91 -4.13 -24.99
CA ASP A 47 -1.84 -4.76 -24.20
C ASP A 47 -1.80 -6.28 -24.44
N TRP A 48 -0.59 -6.82 -24.35
CA TRP A 48 -0.33 -8.24 -24.55
C TRP A 48 0.36 -8.85 -23.33
N ASP A 49 -0.22 -9.94 -22.82
CA ASP A 49 0.35 -10.73 -21.73
C ASP A 49 0.79 -12.11 -22.25
N GLY A 50 2.09 -12.37 -22.22
CA GLY A 50 2.69 -13.64 -22.59
C GLY A 50 3.06 -14.52 -21.39
N LEU A 51 3.06 -15.83 -21.60
CA LEU A 51 3.67 -16.82 -20.73
C LEU A 51 4.66 -17.65 -21.54
N GLY A 52 5.94 -17.50 -21.27
CA GLY A 52 6.99 -18.35 -21.83
C GLY A 52 7.33 -19.50 -20.89
N ILE A 53 7.54 -20.68 -21.43
CA ILE A 53 8.04 -21.83 -20.69
C ILE A 53 9.43 -22.17 -21.23
N VAL A 54 10.41 -22.32 -20.35
CA VAL A 54 11.76 -22.82 -20.66
C VAL A 54 12.00 -24.12 -19.91
N ASN A 55 13.04 -24.90 -20.25
CA ASN A 55 13.24 -26.19 -19.59
C ASN A 55 13.60 -26.05 -18.11
N SER A 56 14.58 -25.20 -17.80
CA SER A 56 15.20 -25.15 -16.48
C SER A 56 15.33 -23.73 -15.92
N ARG A 57 15.65 -23.63 -14.62
CA ARG A 57 16.00 -22.36 -13.99
C ARG A 57 17.29 -21.75 -14.58
N GLU A 58 18.23 -22.59 -15.03
CA GLU A 58 19.45 -22.13 -15.70
C GLU A 58 19.13 -21.44 -17.03
N ASP A 59 18.11 -21.89 -17.76
CA ASP A 59 17.66 -21.22 -18.98
C ASP A 59 17.07 -19.84 -18.69
N LEU A 60 16.34 -19.69 -17.57
CA LEU A 60 15.89 -18.37 -17.09
C LEU A 60 17.08 -17.45 -16.78
N LEU A 61 18.11 -17.98 -16.13
CA LEU A 61 19.35 -17.25 -15.83
C LEU A 61 20.07 -16.80 -17.12
N ASN A 62 20.18 -17.69 -18.10
CA ASN A 62 20.79 -17.40 -19.40
C ASN A 62 19.99 -16.34 -20.19
N LEU A 63 18.65 -16.42 -20.17
CA LEU A 63 17.79 -15.40 -20.76
C LEU A 63 18.07 -14.02 -20.18
N MET A 64 18.23 -13.92 -18.86
CA MET A 64 18.44 -12.63 -18.18
C MET A 64 19.86 -12.09 -18.33
N THR A 65 20.86 -12.97 -18.34
CA THR A 65 22.27 -12.57 -18.28
C THR A 65 22.96 -12.51 -19.64
N ARG A 66 22.58 -13.38 -20.57
CA ARG A 66 23.23 -13.52 -21.89
C ARG A 66 22.34 -13.09 -23.05
N HIS A 67 21.05 -13.40 -22.97
CA HIS A 67 20.13 -13.23 -24.09
C HIS A 67 19.11 -12.09 -23.90
N LYS A 68 19.33 -11.19 -22.93
CA LYS A 68 18.40 -10.10 -22.61
C LYS A 68 18.01 -9.25 -23.82
N SER A 69 19.01 -8.85 -24.63
CA SER A 69 18.77 -8.04 -25.83
C SER A 69 17.88 -8.79 -26.84
N GLN A 70 18.16 -10.07 -27.08
CA GLN A 70 17.36 -10.91 -27.97
C GLN A 70 15.94 -11.13 -27.42
N LEU A 71 15.78 -11.21 -26.10
CA LEU A 71 14.47 -11.33 -25.44
C LEU A 71 13.63 -10.05 -25.59
N LEU A 72 14.24 -8.87 -25.49
CA LEU A 72 13.55 -7.59 -25.75
C LEU A 72 13.19 -7.43 -27.22
N GLN A 73 14.11 -7.82 -28.12
CA GLN A 73 13.85 -7.86 -29.55
C GLN A 73 12.74 -8.84 -29.92
N LEU A 74 12.71 -10.02 -29.27
CA LEU A 74 11.66 -11.01 -29.43
C LEU A 74 10.29 -10.41 -29.13
N LEU A 75 10.19 -9.66 -28.03
CA LEU A 75 8.96 -8.98 -27.64
C LEU A 75 8.70 -7.67 -28.41
N LYS A 76 9.61 -7.23 -29.29
CA LYS A 76 9.57 -5.92 -29.96
C LYS A 76 9.46 -4.74 -28.96
N VAL A 77 10.02 -4.88 -27.76
CA VAL A 77 10.00 -3.85 -26.72
C VAL A 77 11.12 -2.85 -26.99
N ASP A 78 10.75 -1.58 -27.22
CA ASP A 78 11.68 -0.47 -27.41
C ASP A 78 12.03 0.22 -26.08
N TYR A 79 11.08 0.24 -25.13
CA TYR A 79 11.24 0.86 -23.81
C TYR A 79 10.85 -0.12 -22.71
N ILE A 80 11.80 -0.60 -21.92
CA ILE A 80 11.53 -1.50 -20.79
C ILE A 80 10.97 -0.72 -19.59
N ASP A 81 10.03 -1.34 -18.86
CA ASP A 81 9.64 -0.86 -17.54
C ASP A 81 10.82 -1.13 -16.57
N GLY A 82 11.65 -0.14 -16.23
CA GLY A 82 12.77 -0.23 -15.26
C GLY A 82 14.19 -0.20 -15.85
N SER A 83 15.23 0.02 -15.03
CA SER A 83 16.63 0.08 -15.52
C SER A 83 17.17 -1.30 -15.95
N PRO A 84 17.82 -1.42 -17.13
CA PRO A 84 18.37 -2.67 -17.61
C PRO A 84 19.49 -3.29 -16.75
N GLU A 85 20.22 -2.49 -15.98
CA GLU A 85 21.45 -2.93 -15.31
C GLU A 85 21.20 -3.66 -13.97
N THR A 86 20.01 -3.50 -13.41
CA THR A 86 19.68 -3.88 -12.02
C THR A 86 19.45 -5.37 -11.77
N TRP A 87 19.27 -6.19 -12.81
CA TRP A 87 19.00 -7.63 -12.65
C TRP A 87 20.23 -8.44 -12.23
N ASN A 88 21.43 -8.03 -12.65
CA ASN A 88 22.63 -8.87 -12.53
C ASN A 88 23.00 -9.20 -11.08
N HIS A 89 22.68 -8.33 -10.11
CA HIS A 89 22.91 -8.57 -8.69
C HIS A 89 21.80 -9.38 -8.00
N ALA A 90 20.54 -9.20 -8.39
CA ALA A 90 19.38 -9.84 -7.76
C ALA A 90 19.20 -11.32 -8.15
N VAL A 91 19.59 -11.68 -9.37
CA VAL A 91 19.17 -12.92 -10.03
C VAL A 91 19.83 -14.19 -9.47
N ARG A 92 21.02 -14.12 -8.86
CA ARG A 92 21.81 -15.32 -8.51
C ARG A 92 21.60 -15.87 -7.09
N ASN A 93 21.21 -15.04 -6.13
CA ASN A 93 21.25 -15.41 -4.71
C ASN A 93 19.87 -15.52 -4.05
N LEU A 94 18.79 -15.37 -4.83
CA LEU A 94 17.43 -15.28 -4.31
C LEU A 94 16.58 -16.46 -4.76
N ASP A 95 15.59 -16.81 -3.95
CA ASP A 95 14.66 -17.88 -4.26
C ASP A 95 13.49 -17.32 -5.08
N TRP A 96 13.59 -17.48 -6.41
CA TRP A 96 12.58 -17.07 -7.37
C TRP A 96 12.42 -18.15 -8.43
N ASP A 97 11.23 -18.17 -9.02
CA ASP A 97 10.71 -19.26 -9.84
C ASP A 97 10.37 -18.82 -11.27
N VAL A 98 10.00 -17.54 -11.39
CA VAL A 98 9.48 -16.92 -12.59
C VAL A 98 10.13 -15.55 -12.75
N ILE A 99 10.44 -15.17 -13.98
CA ILE A 99 10.83 -13.79 -14.33
C ILE A 99 9.68 -13.11 -15.07
N SER A 100 9.46 -11.83 -14.79
CA SER A 100 8.46 -11.01 -15.46
C SER A 100 9.14 -9.82 -16.10
N ILE A 101 9.03 -9.73 -17.42
CA ILE A 101 9.54 -8.61 -18.22
C ILE A 101 8.34 -7.87 -18.80
N SER A 102 8.37 -6.55 -18.78
CA SER A 102 7.39 -5.74 -19.49
C SER A 102 7.99 -4.46 -20.04
N GLY A 103 7.36 -3.92 -21.07
CA GLY A 103 7.75 -2.66 -21.67
C GLY A 103 6.81 -2.23 -22.79
N TRP A 104 7.19 -1.18 -23.48
CA TRP A 104 6.43 -0.51 -24.53
C TRP A 104 7.12 -0.68 -25.88
N THR A 105 6.32 -0.90 -26.90
CA THR A 105 6.71 -0.89 -28.31
C THR A 105 6.67 0.53 -28.88
N ARG A 106 7.21 0.70 -30.09
CA ARG A 106 7.01 1.91 -30.94
C ARG A 106 5.56 2.24 -31.23
N ASP A 107 4.68 1.24 -31.33
CA ASP A 107 3.26 1.45 -31.58
C ASP A 107 2.48 1.87 -30.33
N GLY A 108 3.15 1.92 -29.17
CA GLY A 108 2.55 2.35 -27.90
C GLY A 108 1.78 1.26 -27.16
N SER A 109 1.80 0.00 -27.62
CA SER A 109 1.24 -1.13 -26.86
C SER A 109 2.17 -1.57 -25.73
N ASN A 110 1.61 -1.94 -24.57
CA ASN A 110 2.38 -2.60 -23.52
C ASN A 110 2.50 -4.10 -23.83
N ARG A 111 3.71 -4.63 -23.71
CA ARG A 111 3.99 -6.05 -23.86
C ARG A 111 4.64 -6.55 -22.58
N ALA A 112 4.01 -7.53 -21.96
CA ALA A 112 4.53 -8.21 -20.78
C ALA A 112 4.67 -9.70 -21.07
N MET A 113 5.73 -10.33 -20.57
CA MET A 113 5.90 -11.78 -20.62
C MET A 113 6.41 -12.28 -19.27
N LYS A 114 5.77 -13.34 -18.77
CA LYS A 114 6.22 -14.07 -17.58
C LYS A 114 6.86 -15.36 -18.07
N ILE A 115 8.05 -15.70 -17.57
CA ILE A 115 8.81 -16.84 -18.06
C ILE A 115 9.06 -17.79 -16.90
N TRP A 116 8.61 -19.04 -17.05
CA TRP A 116 8.58 -20.05 -16.00
C TRP A 116 9.35 -21.29 -16.45
N SER A 117 10.16 -21.87 -15.57
CA SER A 117 10.77 -23.16 -15.86
C SER A 117 9.75 -24.30 -15.81
N ARG A 118 9.82 -25.19 -16.79
CA ARG A 118 9.01 -26.40 -16.93
C ARG A 118 9.18 -27.30 -15.72
N ASN A 119 10.41 -27.54 -15.28
CA ASN A 119 10.69 -28.40 -14.13
C ASN A 119 9.94 -27.92 -12.87
N HIS A 120 9.95 -26.62 -12.63
CA HIS A 120 9.25 -26.05 -11.48
C HIS A 120 7.72 -26.11 -11.64
N LEU A 121 7.20 -25.74 -12.82
CA LEU A 121 5.76 -25.84 -13.12
C LEU A 121 5.25 -27.27 -12.96
N GLU A 122 5.96 -28.27 -13.50
CA GLU A 122 5.57 -29.67 -13.34
C GLU A 122 5.59 -30.11 -11.88
N THR A 123 6.56 -29.66 -11.09
CA THR A 123 6.62 -29.92 -9.64
C THR A 123 5.41 -29.35 -8.92
N ILE A 124 5.05 -28.09 -9.18
CA ILE A 124 3.88 -27.45 -8.56
C ILE A 124 2.59 -28.15 -8.98
N MET A 125 2.46 -28.55 -10.24
CA MET A 125 1.24 -29.21 -10.72
C MET A 125 1.08 -30.66 -10.22
N GLN A 126 2.18 -31.30 -9.79
CA GLN A 126 2.14 -32.57 -9.08
C GLN A 126 1.84 -32.41 -7.59
N ASP A 127 2.09 -31.22 -7.04
CA ASP A 127 1.80 -30.92 -5.65
C ASP A 127 0.30 -30.75 -5.40
N LYS A 128 -0.14 -31.30 -4.27
CA LYS A 128 -1.50 -31.19 -3.76
C LYS A 128 -1.75 -29.86 -3.05
N SER A 129 -0.72 -29.23 -2.49
CA SER A 129 -0.86 -27.97 -1.76
C SER A 129 -1.00 -26.80 -2.73
N THR A 130 -1.57 -25.70 -2.24
CA THR A 130 -1.33 -24.40 -2.90
C THR A 130 0.15 -24.08 -2.75
N ARG A 131 0.78 -23.57 -3.82
CA ARG A 131 2.20 -23.22 -3.81
C ARG A 131 2.35 -21.75 -4.17
N ALA A 132 3.12 -21.06 -3.35
CA ALA A 132 3.44 -19.66 -3.55
C ALA A 132 4.70 -19.53 -4.42
N ILE A 133 4.54 -18.90 -5.58
CA ILE A 133 5.52 -18.79 -6.68
C ILE A 133 6.25 -17.44 -6.58
N GLY A 134 7.57 -17.47 -6.52
CA GLY A 134 8.42 -16.28 -6.55
C GLY A 134 8.54 -15.68 -7.96
N VAL A 135 7.94 -14.52 -8.20
CA VAL A 135 8.00 -13.78 -9.47
C VAL A 135 8.91 -12.58 -9.35
N LEU A 136 10.08 -12.65 -9.98
CA LEU A 136 11.04 -11.54 -10.07
C LEU A 136 10.58 -10.55 -11.16
N ALA A 137 10.39 -9.28 -10.82
CA ALA A 137 9.76 -8.29 -11.71
C ALA A 137 10.24 -6.85 -11.46
N HIS A 138 10.10 -6.01 -12.49
CA HIS A 138 10.35 -4.57 -12.38
C HIS A 138 9.17 -3.73 -11.82
N LYS A 139 8.00 -4.34 -11.59
CA LYS A 139 6.77 -3.63 -11.19
C LYS A 139 6.50 -3.76 -9.68
N PHE A 140 6.27 -2.61 -9.04
CA PHE A 140 5.81 -2.44 -7.66
C PHE A 140 4.29 -2.76 -7.50
N PRO A 141 3.78 -2.89 -6.25
CA PRO A 141 2.87 -3.94 -5.75
C PRO A 141 1.67 -4.25 -6.62
N ARG A 142 1.25 -5.52 -6.58
CA ARG A 142 0.19 -6.04 -7.44
C ARG A 142 -1.06 -6.33 -6.64
N ASN A 143 -2.17 -5.81 -7.16
CA ASN A 143 -3.49 -6.23 -6.75
C ASN A 143 -3.98 -7.22 -7.81
N ILE A 144 -4.22 -8.46 -7.41
CA ILE A 144 -4.75 -9.52 -8.27
C ILE A 144 -6.27 -9.49 -8.15
N GLN A 145 -6.93 -9.20 -9.27
CA GLN A 145 -8.38 -9.26 -9.33
C GLN A 145 -8.81 -10.71 -9.49
N SER A 146 -9.88 -11.07 -8.78
CA SER A 146 -10.62 -12.30 -8.99
C SER A 146 -12.07 -11.94 -9.27
N ASN A 147 -12.77 -12.75 -10.06
CA ASN A 147 -14.20 -12.58 -10.27
C ASN A 147 -14.88 -13.93 -10.17
N HIS A 148 -15.89 -14.04 -9.31
CA HIS A 148 -16.68 -15.25 -9.17
C HIS A 148 -18.08 -15.04 -9.75
N PRO A 149 -18.62 -15.96 -10.57
CA PRO A 149 -19.93 -15.82 -11.21
C PRO A 149 -21.07 -15.49 -10.23
N ILE A 150 -21.04 -16.10 -9.04
CA ILE A 150 -22.08 -15.93 -8.01
C ILE A 150 -21.71 -14.80 -7.02
N HIS A 151 -20.41 -14.60 -6.78
CA HIS A 151 -19.94 -13.81 -5.64
C HIS A 151 -19.32 -12.46 -6.05
N GLY A 152 -19.23 -12.16 -7.33
CA GLY A 152 -18.69 -10.90 -7.85
C GLY A 152 -17.18 -10.78 -7.69
N SER A 153 -16.69 -9.55 -7.80
CA SER A 153 -15.25 -9.25 -7.82
C SER A 153 -14.62 -9.32 -6.43
N GLY A 154 -13.47 -9.99 -6.31
CA GLY A 154 -12.57 -9.97 -5.15
C GLY A 154 -11.21 -9.36 -5.52
N LEU A 155 -10.46 -8.93 -4.51
CA LEU A 155 -9.12 -8.38 -4.70
C LEU A 155 -8.13 -9.02 -3.73
N LEU A 156 -7.09 -9.66 -4.26
CA LEU A 156 -5.97 -10.12 -3.46
C LEU A 156 -4.85 -9.08 -3.53
N ILE A 157 -4.35 -8.68 -2.37
CA ILE A 157 -3.23 -7.76 -2.21
C ILE A 157 -2.06 -8.55 -1.67
N SER A 158 -0.90 -8.46 -2.32
CA SER A 158 0.37 -8.96 -1.81
C SER A 158 1.44 -7.88 -1.91
N GLN A 159 2.32 -7.82 -0.91
CA GLN A 159 3.47 -6.92 -0.91
C GLN A 159 4.69 -7.60 -1.55
N ALA A 160 5.43 -6.84 -2.35
CA ALA A 160 6.67 -7.31 -2.96
C ALA A 160 7.87 -7.12 -2.01
N ILE A 161 8.89 -7.97 -2.11
CA ILE A 161 10.22 -7.72 -1.55
C ILE A 161 10.95 -6.79 -2.50
N ARG A 162 11.38 -5.60 -2.04
CA ARG A 162 12.28 -4.76 -2.83
C ARG A 162 13.70 -5.34 -2.76
N LEU A 163 14.31 -5.56 -3.91
CA LEU A 163 15.67 -6.07 -4.02
C LEU A 163 16.66 -4.98 -4.46
N THR A 164 16.20 -4.13 -5.37
CA THR A 164 16.86 -2.90 -5.82
C THR A 164 15.80 -1.83 -6.06
N ASP A 165 16.19 -0.62 -6.44
CA ASP A 165 15.23 0.47 -6.76
C ASP A 165 14.21 0.08 -7.83
N ASP A 166 14.62 -0.79 -8.77
CA ASP A 166 13.80 -1.18 -9.92
C ASP A 166 13.41 -2.67 -9.94
N VAL A 167 13.91 -3.51 -9.01
CA VAL A 167 13.65 -4.96 -9.04
C VAL A 167 13.02 -5.39 -7.73
N SER A 168 11.95 -6.18 -7.86
CA SER A 168 11.22 -6.74 -6.73
C SER A 168 10.95 -8.23 -6.92
N LEU A 169 10.95 -8.98 -5.82
CA LEU A 169 10.47 -10.35 -5.77
C LEU A 169 9.05 -10.36 -5.22
N ARG A 170 8.11 -10.86 -6.01
CA ARG A 170 6.70 -10.99 -5.62
C ARG A 170 6.40 -12.45 -5.34
N PHE A 171 5.43 -12.71 -4.49
CA PHE A 171 4.87 -14.04 -4.35
C PHE A 171 3.46 -14.03 -4.91
N GLU A 172 3.19 -14.99 -5.79
CA GLU A 172 1.86 -15.25 -6.34
C GLU A 172 1.53 -16.71 -6.05
N ASP A 173 0.42 -17.00 -5.39
CA ASP A 173 -0.05 -18.38 -5.30
C ASP A 173 -0.39 -18.94 -6.68
N ASP A 174 -0.43 -20.26 -6.84
CA ASP A 174 -0.98 -20.91 -8.04
C ASP A 174 -2.52 -20.90 -8.05
N PHE A 175 -3.13 -21.06 -6.88
CA PHE A 175 -4.59 -20.99 -6.67
C PHE A 175 -4.94 -20.14 -5.45
N ILE A 176 -6.01 -19.35 -5.58
CA ILE A 176 -6.50 -18.44 -4.55
C ILE A 176 -7.85 -18.90 -4.01
N THR A 177 -7.97 -18.95 -2.68
CA THR A 177 -9.23 -19.24 -1.99
C THR A 177 -9.90 -17.93 -1.57
N ILE A 178 -11.13 -17.72 -2.01
CA ILE A 178 -11.91 -16.50 -1.78
C ILE A 178 -13.09 -16.83 -0.86
N PRO A 179 -13.07 -16.36 0.39
CA PRO A 179 -14.21 -16.46 1.28
C PRO A 179 -15.35 -15.55 0.82
N HIS A 180 -16.58 -16.00 1.03
CA HIS A 180 -17.78 -15.25 0.74
C HIS A 180 -18.91 -15.70 1.67
N VAL A 181 -19.90 -14.82 1.89
CA VAL A 181 -21.04 -15.12 2.77
C VAL A 181 -22.27 -15.42 1.93
N VAL A 182 -22.86 -16.60 2.12
CA VAL A 182 -24.16 -16.97 1.55
C VAL A 182 -25.16 -17.09 2.69
N GLY A 183 -26.09 -16.13 2.76
CA GLY A 183 -27.00 -16.00 3.90
C GLY A 183 -26.23 -15.69 5.19
N LYS A 184 -26.19 -16.65 6.12
CA LYS A 184 -25.44 -16.57 7.39
C LYS A 184 -24.22 -17.48 7.45
N LYS A 185 -23.87 -18.17 6.37
CA LYS A 185 -22.75 -19.13 6.33
C LYS A 185 -21.58 -18.57 5.52
N LEU A 186 -20.38 -18.67 6.08
CA LEU A 186 -19.13 -18.42 5.37
C LEU A 186 -18.82 -19.64 4.50
N GLN A 187 -18.57 -19.39 3.22
CA GLN A 187 -18.18 -20.37 2.20
C GLN A 187 -16.90 -19.90 1.52
N TYR A 188 -16.25 -20.79 0.77
CA TYR A 188 -14.98 -20.54 0.11
C TYR A 188 -15.05 -21.05 -1.33
N SER A 189 -14.57 -20.25 -2.28
CA SER A 189 -14.42 -20.65 -3.69
C SER A 189 -12.94 -20.62 -4.06
N THR A 190 -12.48 -21.54 -4.91
CA THR A 190 -11.09 -21.57 -5.37
C THR A 190 -10.99 -21.19 -6.84
N SER A 191 -10.21 -20.17 -7.15
CA SER A 191 -9.95 -19.71 -8.52
C SER A 191 -8.46 -19.81 -8.86
N PRO A 192 -8.07 -19.98 -10.13
CA PRO A 192 -6.68 -19.92 -10.53
C PRO A 192 -6.16 -18.52 -10.22
N ALA A 193 -4.97 -18.45 -9.64
CA ALA A 193 -4.26 -17.20 -9.55
C ALA A 193 -3.73 -16.80 -10.94
N LEU A 194 -3.19 -15.60 -11.06
CA LEU A 194 -2.88 -15.00 -12.35
C LEU A 194 -2.01 -15.87 -13.28
N MET A 195 -0.96 -16.53 -12.77
CA MET A 195 -0.08 -17.35 -13.62
C MET A 195 -0.81 -18.55 -14.21
N CYS A 196 -1.57 -19.26 -13.38
CA CYS A 196 -2.38 -20.39 -13.81
C CYS A 196 -3.56 -19.92 -14.69
N ASP A 197 -4.18 -18.80 -14.36
CA ASP A 197 -5.23 -18.18 -15.16
C ASP A 197 -4.71 -17.80 -16.55
N LEU A 198 -3.53 -17.17 -16.63
CA LEU A 198 -2.89 -16.82 -17.89
C LEU A 198 -2.58 -18.09 -18.70
N LEU A 199 -2.07 -19.15 -18.09
CA LEU A 199 -1.85 -20.43 -18.78
C LEU A 199 -3.17 -21.02 -19.31
N LEU A 200 -4.23 -21.01 -18.51
CA LEU A 200 -5.53 -21.58 -18.87
C LEU A 200 -6.29 -20.72 -19.91
N ALA A 201 -6.25 -19.40 -19.80
CA ALA A 201 -6.97 -18.49 -20.69
C ALA A 201 -6.19 -18.10 -21.95
N SER A 202 -4.93 -18.52 -22.10
CA SER A 202 -4.08 -18.15 -23.24
C SER A 202 -4.18 -19.12 -24.42
N ARG A 203 -3.69 -18.65 -25.57
CA ARG A 203 -3.47 -19.44 -26.78
C ARG A 203 -1.99 -19.78 -26.91
N GLU A 204 -1.69 -21.01 -27.27
CA GLU A 204 -0.33 -21.38 -27.64
C GLU A 204 0.03 -20.72 -28.98
N VAL A 205 1.22 -20.13 -29.07
CA VAL A 205 1.76 -19.51 -30.31
C VAL A 205 3.06 -20.15 -30.77
N TYR A 206 3.70 -20.93 -29.91
CA TYR A 206 4.91 -21.67 -30.21
C TYR A 206 5.05 -22.87 -29.27
N GLU A 207 5.55 -23.97 -29.81
CA GLU A 207 5.86 -25.19 -29.09
C GLU A 207 7.01 -25.91 -29.83
N SER A 208 8.08 -26.26 -29.11
CA SER A 208 9.18 -27.08 -29.63
C SER A 208 9.00 -28.58 -29.34
N ILE A 209 8.21 -28.92 -28.32
CA ILE A 209 7.91 -30.31 -27.93
C ILE A 209 6.41 -30.55 -28.14
N PRO A 210 6.00 -31.28 -29.20
CA PRO A 210 4.59 -31.46 -29.53
C PRO A 210 3.76 -31.98 -28.35
N GLY A 211 2.68 -31.26 -28.01
CA GLY A 211 1.70 -31.62 -26.98
C GLY A 211 2.10 -31.28 -25.54
N LEU A 212 3.26 -30.66 -25.32
CA LEU A 212 3.68 -30.17 -24.01
C LEU A 212 2.69 -29.14 -23.44
N GLY A 213 2.29 -28.14 -24.23
CA GLY A 213 1.40 -27.08 -23.78
C GLY A 213 0.02 -27.59 -23.39
N SER A 214 -0.52 -28.53 -24.18
CA SER A 214 -1.75 -29.26 -23.85
C SER A 214 -1.61 -30.05 -22.55
N THR A 215 -0.47 -30.70 -22.33
CA THR A 215 -0.19 -31.47 -21.11
C THR A 215 -0.12 -30.57 -19.87
N LEU A 216 0.56 -29.42 -19.97
CA LEU A 216 0.67 -28.47 -18.87
C LEU A 216 -0.70 -27.89 -18.47
N LYS A 217 -1.53 -27.53 -19.46
CA LYS A 217 -2.91 -27.07 -19.22
C LYS A 217 -3.77 -28.15 -18.57
N ALA A 218 -3.70 -29.39 -19.06
CA ALA A 218 -4.45 -30.51 -18.49
C ALA A 218 -4.07 -30.79 -17.02
N ARG A 219 -2.77 -30.74 -16.69
CA ARG A 219 -2.30 -30.90 -15.31
C ARG A 219 -2.78 -29.76 -14.41
N THR A 220 -2.67 -28.51 -14.87
CA THR A 220 -3.16 -27.32 -14.15
C THR A 220 -4.66 -27.41 -13.88
N LEU A 221 -5.44 -27.79 -14.89
CA LEU A 221 -6.89 -27.96 -14.77
C LEU A 221 -7.26 -29.10 -13.81
N SER A 222 -6.52 -30.21 -13.85
CA SER A 222 -6.73 -31.35 -12.93
C SER A 222 -6.52 -30.93 -11.47
N LYS A 223 -5.45 -30.16 -11.19
CA LYS A 223 -5.20 -29.61 -9.85
C LYS A 223 -6.32 -28.66 -9.42
N TRP A 224 -6.80 -27.81 -10.33
CA TRP A 224 -7.89 -26.87 -10.04
C TRP A 224 -9.20 -27.58 -9.68
N LEU A 225 -9.59 -28.59 -10.46
CA LEU A 225 -10.79 -29.39 -10.23
C LEU A 225 -10.80 -30.01 -8.83
N VAL A 226 -9.64 -30.47 -8.36
CA VAL A 226 -9.51 -31.05 -7.02
C VAL A 226 -9.57 -29.99 -5.92
N LYS A 227 -9.00 -28.81 -6.14
CA LYS A 227 -8.96 -27.72 -5.15
C LYS A 227 -10.26 -26.93 -5.00
N SER A 228 -11.10 -26.94 -6.03
CA SER A 228 -12.36 -26.20 -6.09
C SER A 228 -13.56 -27.01 -5.59
N ASP A 229 -13.40 -28.32 -5.42
CA ASP A 229 -14.49 -29.25 -5.10
C ASP A 229 -15.60 -29.34 -6.17
N GLU A 230 -15.29 -28.90 -7.39
CA GLU A 230 -16.21 -28.96 -8.52
C GLU A 230 -16.26 -30.36 -9.14
N THR A 231 -17.41 -30.71 -9.70
CA THR A 231 -17.63 -32.04 -10.30
C THR A 231 -17.25 -32.11 -11.77
N SER A 232 -17.10 -30.97 -12.44
CA SER A 232 -16.75 -30.94 -13.86
C SER A 232 -15.90 -29.72 -14.22
N VAL A 233 -15.26 -29.78 -15.38
CA VAL A 233 -14.46 -28.68 -15.91
C VAL A 233 -15.34 -27.49 -16.30
N GLU A 234 -16.52 -27.78 -16.84
CA GLU A 234 -17.45 -26.77 -17.34
C GLU A 234 -17.95 -25.86 -16.22
N SER A 235 -18.03 -26.35 -14.97
CA SER A 235 -18.37 -25.50 -13.82
C SER A 235 -17.19 -24.64 -13.34
N LEU A 236 -15.94 -25.00 -13.68
CA LEU A 236 -14.76 -24.21 -13.39
C LEU A 236 -14.58 -23.03 -14.33
N LEU A 237 -14.78 -23.22 -15.63
CA LEU A 237 -14.44 -22.20 -16.63
C LEU A 237 -15.05 -20.82 -16.37
N PRO A 238 -16.30 -20.70 -15.86
CA PRO A 238 -16.87 -19.42 -15.47
C PRO A 238 -16.07 -18.63 -14.41
N GLN A 239 -15.21 -19.30 -13.67
CA GLN A 239 -14.34 -18.71 -12.63
C GLN A 239 -13.00 -18.22 -13.19
N LEU A 240 -12.71 -18.41 -14.48
CA LEU A 240 -11.54 -17.79 -15.12
C LEU A 240 -11.68 -16.27 -15.07
N TYR A 241 -10.54 -15.60 -14.85
CA TYR A 241 -10.51 -14.16 -14.87
C TYR A 241 -11.01 -13.67 -16.24
N ARG A 242 -11.92 -12.68 -16.21
CA ARG A 242 -12.54 -12.08 -17.39
C ARG A 242 -13.47 -12.97 -18.21
N TRP A 243 -13.90 -14.13 -17.71
CA TRP A 243 -14.84 -15.03 -18.39
C TRP A 243 -16.03 -14.30 -19.03
N GLU A 244 -16.73 -13.45 -18.28
CA GLU A 244 -17.90 -12.71 -18.79
C GLU A 244 -17.56 -11.67 -19.88
N SER A 245 -16.30 -11.22 -19.94
CA SER A 245 -15.83 -10.31 -20.99
C SER A 245 -15.24 -11.05 -22.19
N PHE A 246 -15.10 -12.37 -22.13
CA PHE A 246 -14.66 -13.16 -23.26
C PHE A 246 -15.76 -13.19 -24.33
N PRO A 247 -15.42 -12.95 -25.60
CA PRO A 247 -16.36 -13.16 -26.70
C PRO A 247 -16.92 -14.59 -26.69
N GLY A 248 -18.19 -14.76 -27.07
CA GLY A 248 -18.88 -16.06 -27.03
C GLY A 248 -18.09 -17.21 -27.68
N HIS A 249 -17.56 -16.96 -28.88
CA HIS A 249 -16.73 -17.95 -29.60
C HIS A 249 -15.44 -18.35 -28.86
N PHE A 250 -14.86 -17.45 -28.06
CA PHE A 250 -13.67 -17.78 -27.25
C PHE A 250 -14.04 -18.65 -26.05
N ARG A 251 -15.20 -18.39 -25.42
CA ARG A 251 -15.75 -19.26 -24.38
C ARG A 251 -16.04 -20.66 -24.90
N GLU A 252 -16.68 -20.77 -26.06
CA GLU A 252 -16.93 -22.05 -26.75
C GLU A 252 -15.63 -22.79 -27.09
N TYR A 253 -14.60 -22.06 -27.54
CA TYR A 253 -13.28 -22.63 -27.78
C TYR A 253 -12.66 -23.20 -26.49
N LEU A 254 -12.72 -22.48 -25.36
CA LEU A 254 -12.20 -23.00 -24.09
C LEU A 254 -12.99 -24.22 -23.61
N ILE A 255 -14.32 -24.19 -23.68
CA ILE A 255 -15.19 -25.32 -23.32
C ILE A 255 -14.81 -26.54 -24.16
N SER A 256 -14.86 -26.44 -25.48
CA SER A 256 -14.54 -27.56 -26.38
C SER A 256 -13.11 -28.09 -26.19
N THR A 257 -12.13 -27.20 -26.01
CA THR A 257 -10.73 -27.58 -25.77
C THR A 257 -10.59 -28.36 -24.47
N TYR A 258 -11.22 -27.91 -23.39
CA TYR A 258 -11.04 -28.53 -22.09
C TYR A 258 -11.92 -29.76 -21.85
N SER A 259 -13.14 -29.81 -22.39
CA SER A 259 -13.97 -31.01 -22.36
C SER A 259 -13.34 -32.18 -23.14
N ALA A 260 -12.50 -31.89 -24.13
CA ALA A 260 -11.75 -32.91 -24.87
C ALA A 260 -10.49 -33.42 -24.14
N MET A 261 -10.02 -32.74 -23.09
CA MET A 261 -8.82 -33.15 -22.36
C MET A 261 -9.13 -34.33 -21.43
N LYS A 262 -8.32 -35.41 -21.53
CA LYS A 262 -8.38 -36.52 -20.58
C LYS A 262 -7.72 -36.11 -19.27
N LEU A 263 -8.53 -35.73 -18.27
CA LEU A 263 -8.05 -35.39 -16.93
C LEU A 263 -7.87 -36.65 -16.08
N ARG A 264 -6.85 -36.65 -15.21
CA ARG A 264 -6.63 -37.73 -14.24
C ARG A 264 -7.18 -37.31 -12.87
N HIS A 265 -8.09 -38.09 -12.30
CA HIS A 265 -8.62 -37.90 -10.95
C HIS A 265 -7.74 -38.58 -9.89
N GLU A 266 -6.45 -38.22 -9.81
CA GLU A 266 -5.49 -38.87 -8.89
C GLU A 266 -5.19 -38.07 -7.61
N PHE A 267 -5.90 -36.98 -7.36
CA PHE A 267 -5.63 -36.12 -6.20
C PHE A 267 -6.72 -36.21 -5.13
N HIS A 268 -6.33 -36.51 -3.89
CA HIS A 268 -7.18 -36.45 -2.71
C HIS A 268 -7.18 -35.03 -2.09
N ARG A 269 -8.31 -34.63 -1.49
CA ARG A 269 -8.49 -33.33 -0.84
C ARG A 269 -7.42 -33.06 0.23
N SER A 270 -6.87 -31.86 0.20
CA SER A 270 -6.09 -31.27 1.31
C SER A 270 -6.94 -30.20 2.00
N ASN A 271 -7.23 -30.37 3.29
CA ASN A 271 -7.80 -29.29 4.12
C ASN A 271 -6.68 -28.34 4.56
N GLU A 272 -6.16 -27.54 3.63
CA GLU A 272 -5.22 -26.47 3.97
C GLU A 272 -5.99 -25.19 4.25
N LYS A 273 -5.86 -24.69 5.48
CA LYS A 273 -6.21 -23.32 5.81
C LYS A 273 -4.97 -22.47 5.55
N HIS A 274 -5.10 -21.49 4.67
CA HIS A 274 -4.07 -20.47 4.51
C HIS A 274 -4.29 -19.36 5.55
N ASP A 275 -3.20 -18.85 6.12
CA ASP A 275 -3.19 -17.72 7.06
C ASP A 275 -3.46 -16.37 6.35
N LYS A 276 -4.47 -16.32 5.46
CA LYS A 276 -4.85 -15.11 4.74
C LYS A 276 -5.84 -14.29 5.55
N ILE A 277 -5.67 -12.97 5.50
CA ILE A 277 -6.63 -12.05 6.12
C ILE A 277 -7.69 -11.73 5.09
N CYS A 278 -8.96 -11.97 5.43
CA CYS A 278 -10.08 -11.57 4.59
C CYS A 278 -10.86 -10.44 5.23
N ILE A 279 -11.13 -9.41 4.42
CA ILE A 279 -12.04 -8.33 4.77
C ILE A 279 -13.19 -8.36 3.79
N SER A 280 -14.39 -8.66 4.28
CA SER A 280 -15.60 -8.74 3.45
C SER A 280 -16.58 -7.62 3.78
N SER A 281 -17.42 -7.25 2.80
CA SER A 281 -18.60 -6.44 3.11
C SER A 281 -19.59 -7.26 3.95
N LYS A 282 -19.99 -6.74 5.12
CA LYS A 282 -21.02 -7.38 5.97
C LYS A 282 -22.43 -7.27 5.36
N ALA A 283 -22.64 -6.32 4.45
CA ALA A 283 -23.94 -6.05 3.87
C ALA A 283 -24.21 -6.94 2.64
N PRO A 284 -25.34 -7.69 2.61
CA PRO A 284 -25.86 -8.25 1.38
C PRO A 284 -26.48 -7.10 0.56
N PHE A 285 -25.71 -6.43 -0.30
CA PHE A 285 -26.22 -5.28 -1.06
C PHE A 285 -26.43 -5.57 -2.55
N ASN A 286 -27.58 -5.05 -3.01
CA ASN A 286 -28.03 -4.92 -4.38
C ASN A 286 -26.99 -4.24 -5.27
N SER A 287 -26.93 -4.73 -6.50
CA SER A 287 -25.97 -4.49 -7.59
C SER A 287 -25.83 -3.04 -8.13
N SER A 288 -26.10 -1.99 -7.35
CA SER A 288 -26.10 -0.62 -7.87
C SER A 288 -24.82 0.20 -7.61
N LYS A 289 -23.87 -0.26 -6.80
CA LYS A 289 -22.57 0.42 -6.59
C LYS A 289 -21.42 -0.57 -6.78
N GLY A 290 -20.79 -0.54 -7.95
CA GLY A 290 -19.72 -1.48 -8.33
C GLY A 290 -18.43 -1.31 -7.53
N GLY A 291 -18.17 -2.21 -6.58
CA GLY A 291 -16.95 -2.34 -5.79
C GLY A 291 -16.61 -3.82 -5.51
N TYR A 292 -15.48 -4.10 -4.85
CA TYR A 292 -15.11 -5.47 -4.48
C TYR A 292 -15.99 -6.00 -3.33
N ARG A 293 -16.28 -7.31 -3.31
CA ARG A 293 -17.04 -7.94 -2.19
C ARG A 293 -16.13 -8.39 -1.05
N ALA A 294 -14.91 -8.79 -1.37
CA ALA A 294 -13.89 -9.20 -0.41
C ALA A 294 -12.50 -8.76 -0.88
N ILE A 295 -11.68 -8.36 0.08
CA ILE A 295 -10.26 -8.06 -0.14
C ILE A 295 -9.44 -8.97 0.76
N LEU A 296 -8.51 -9.70 0.15
CA LEU A 296 -7.61 -10.64 0.81
C LEU A 296 -6.20 -10.05 0.89
N PHE A 297 -5.52 -10.28 2.01
CA PHE A 297 -4.11 -9.92 2.20
C PHE A 297 -3.28 -11.17 2.40
N GLU A 298 -2.18 -11.28 1.66
CA GLU A 298 -1.21 -12.35 1.82
C GLU A 298 -0.21 -11.99 2.91
N PRO A 299 0.01 -12.84 3.92
CA PRO A 299 0.97 -12.55 4.96
C PRO A 299 2.40 -12.49 4.40
N LEU A 300 3.22 -11.61 4.97
CA LEU A 300 4.64 -11.60 4.65
C LEU A 300 5.30 -12.91 5.08
N ARG A 301 6.23 -13.40 4.27
CA ARG A 301 7.05 -14.57 4.60
C ARG A 301 8.06 -14.24 5.70
N LYS A 302 8.48 -15.24 6.46
CA LYS A 302 9.38 -15.06 7.61
C LYS A 302 10.71 -14.40 7.25
N GLU A 303 11.20 -14.65 6.06
CA GLU A 303 12.44 -14.06 5.53
C GLU A 303 12.32 -12.54 5.36
N GLN A 304 11.10 -12.04 5.15
CA GLN A 304 10.78 -10.61 5.07
C GLN A 304 10.69 -9.94 6.45
N TYR A 305 10.85 -10.67 7.55
CA TYR A 305 10.91 -10.07 8.89
C TYR A 305 12.34 -9.88 9.38
N LYS A 306 13.37 -10.08 8.56
CA LYS A 306 14.76 -9.93 9.03
C LYS A 306 15.26 -8.50 8.80
N PRO A 307 15.84 -7.84 9.82
CA PRO A 307 16.62 -6.63 9.61
C PRO A 307 17.73 -6.88 8.59
N VAL A 308 17.94 -5.92 7.68
CA VAL A 308 19.05 -5.99 6.74
C VAL A 308 20.28 -5.44 7.46
N GLN A 309 21.43 -6.12 7.36
CA GLN A 309 22.67 -5.57 7.91
C GLN A 309 22.93 -4.21 7.26
N HIS A 310 23.18 -3.21 8.10
CA HIS A 310 23.44 -1.83 7.71
C HIS A 310 24.26 -1.76 6.41
N PRO A 311 23.79 -1.07 5.36
CA PRO A 311 24.61 -0.91 4.16
C PRO A 311 25.93 -0.28 4.59
N GLN A 312 27.04 -1.01 4.45
CA GLN A 312 28.39 -0.61 4.87
C GLN A 312 28.95 0.59 4.09
N ALA A 313 28.12 1.32 3.36
CA ALA A 313 28.49 2.47 2.57
C ALA A 313 27.38 3.52 2.60
N LEU A 314 27.27 4.28 3.70
CA LEU A 314 26.69 5.64 3.70
C LEU A 314 27.54 6.63 2.86
N SER A 315 28.33 6.14 1.90
CA SER A 315 29.32 6.91 1.16
C SER A 315 28.75 7.60 -0.08
N GLN A 316 27.44 7.52 -0.35
CA GLN A 316 26.83 8.48 -1.27
C GLN A 316 26.84 9.85 -0.60
N ARG A 317 27.86 10.64 -0.94
CA ARG A 317 27.95 12.04 -0.53
C ARG A 317 26.68 12.75 -0.99
N PHE A 318 25.82 13.07 -0.02
CA PHE A 318 24.80 14.07 -0.20
C PHE A 318 25.48 15.39 -0.56
N ALA A 319 25.33 15.82 -1.81
CA ALA A 319 25.80 17.13 -2.25
C ALA A 319 24.61 18.08 -2.22
N VAL A 320 24.65 19.05 -1.30
CA VAL A 320 23.83 20.25 -1.44
C VAL A 320 24.29 20.92 -2.73
N ASN A 321 23.42 20.95 -3.75
CA ASN A 321 23.82 21.45 -5.07
C ASN A 321 24.26 22.92 -5.00
N LEU A 322 23.66 23.70 -4.09
CA LEU A 322 23.88 25.15 -3.96
C LEU A 322 23.72 25.62 -2.51
N ILE A 323 24.74 26.28 -1.97
CA ILE A 323 24.64 27.06 -0.72
C ILE A 323 24.58 28.53 -1.13
N LEU A 324 23.45 29.18 -0.89
CA LEU A 324 23.23 30.56 -1.28
C LEU A 324 23.97 31.48 -0.29
N LYS A 325 24.95 32.22 -0.80
CA LYS A 325 25.68 33.29 -0.11
C LYS A 325 25.87 34.45 -1.09
N GLY A 326 24.89 35.36 -1.19
CA GLY A 326 24.98 36.49 -2.13
C GLY A 326 23.64 36.93 -2.73
N GLN A 327 23.71 37.58 -3.91
CA GLN A 327 22.56 38.15 -4.63
C GLN A 327 21.79 37.06 -5.41
N TYR A 328 20.66 36.62 -4.86
CA TYR A 328 19.64 35.84 -5.56
C TYR A 328 18.33 36.64 -5.58
N ALA A 329 17.48 36.36 -6.57
CA ALA A 329 16.13 36.94 -6.61
C ALA A 329 15.08 35.83 -6.48
N ILE A 330 14.02 36.11 -5.73
CA ILE A 330 12.89 35.22 -5.54
C ILE A 330 11.63 35.88 -6.08
N GLU A 331 10.94 35.17 -6.96
CA GLU A 331 9.60 35.53 -7.41
C GLU A 331 8.60 34.59 -6.72
N HIS A 332 7.78 35.14 -5.82
CA HIS A 332 6.82 34.36 -5.04
C HIS A 332 5.48 34.21 -5.77
N TRP A 333 4.89 33.04 -5.61
CA TRP A 333 3.57 32.69 -6.12
C TRP A 333 2.75 32.11 -4.98
N PRO A 334 1.50 32.56 -4.78
CA PRO A 334 0.61 31.94 -3.81
C PRO A 334 0.34 30.49 -4.20
N ILE A 335 0.43 29.58 -3.24
CA ILE A 335 0.07 28.17 -3.42
C ILE A 335 -1.44 28.00 -3.23
N ARG A 336 -2.11 27.21 -4.08
CA ARG A 336 -3.51 26.82 -3.82
C ARG A 336 -3.58 25.92 -2.58
N PRO A 337 -4.60 26.02 -1.71
CA PRO A 337 -4.71 25.16 -0.52
C PRO A 337 -4.65 23.64 -0.79
N SER A 338 -5.06 23.22 -2.00
CA SER A 338 -4.97 21.83 -2.49
C SER A 338 -3.57 21.40 -2.93
N GLU A 339 -2.70 22.35 -3.27
CA GLU A 339 -1.30 22.15 -3.69
C GLU A 339 -0.32 22.37 -2.52
N ALA A 340 -0.80 22.97 -1.43
CA ALA A 340 -0.02 23.25 -0.24
C ALA A 340 0.20 21.98 0.58
N LEU A 341 1.46 21.55 0.69
CA LEU A 341 1.92 20.74 1.81
C LEU A 341 1.58 21.53 3.09
N ALA A 342 1.14 20.92 4.18
CA ALA A 342 1.00 21.68 5.44
C ALA A 342 1.26 20.71 6.61
N PHE A 343 2.03 21.04 7.66
CA PHE A 343 2.06 22.30 8.41
C PHE A 343 3.38 22.58 9.17
N ARG A 344 3.80 23.86 9.16
CA ARG A 344 4.29 24.73 10.28
C ARG A 344 5.00 25.98 9.75
N ASN A 345 5.41 25.94 8.48
CA ASN A 345 6.15 27.00 7.83
C ASN A 345 5.31 27.61 6.70
N THR A 346 5.45 28.92 6.46
CA THR A 346 4.95 29.57 5.25
C THR A 346 5.57 28.89 4.04
N LEU A 347 4.80 28.08 3.34
CA LEU A 347 5.23 27.41 2.12
C LEU A 347 4.82 28.29 0.95
N ASN A 348 5.83 28.87 0.30
CA ASN A 348 5.64 29.63 -0.92
C ASN A 348 6.17 28.82 -2.09
N ARG A 349 5.44 28.87 -3.21
CA ARG A 349 6.02 28.49 -4.48
C ARG A 349 6.89 29.66 -4.92
N ALA A 350 8.12 29.37 -5.30
CA ALA A 350 9.09 30.38 -5.66
C ALA A 350 9.78 30.02 -6.97
N THR A 351 10.18 31.05 -7.71
CA THR A 351 11.23 30.94 -8.71
C THR A 351 12.53 31.42 -8.07
N LEU A 352 13.54 30.54 -7.95
CA LEU A 352 14.88 30.94 -7.56
C LEU A 352 15.69 31.33 -8.81
N LEU A 353 16.21 32.56 -8.83
CA LEU A 353 17.10 33.08 -9.87
C LEU A 353 18.52 33.22 -9.30
N ILE A 354 19.46 32.49 -9.91
CA ILE A 354 20.88 32.49 -9.49
C ILE A 354 21.68 33.33 -10.49
N ASN A 355 22.44 34.31 -9.99
CA ASN A 355 23.23 35.23 -10.81
C ASN A 355 22.37 36.04 -11.81
N GLY A 356 21.26 36.62 -11.35
CA GLY A 356 20.42 37.54 -12.13
C GLY A 356 19.46 36.86 -13.10
N GLU A 357 19.93 35.98 -14.00
CA GLU A 357 19.08 35.36 -15.05
C GLU A 357 19.52 33.95 -15.51
N LYS A 358 20.74 33.50 -15.17
CA LYS A 358 21.36 32.33 -15.84
C LYS A 358 20.76 30.97 -15.45
N GLN A 359 20.08 30.85 -14.32
CA GLN A 359 19.42 29.60 -13.89
C GLN A 359 18.11 29.91 -13.16
N LYS A 360 17.01 29.35 -13.68
CA LYS A 360 15.65 29.49 -13.14
C LYS A 360 15.17 28.15 -12.60
N HIS A 361 14.93 28.07 -11.29
CA HIS A 361 14.41 26.87 -10.65
C HIS A 361 13.03 27.12 -10.04
N HIS A 362 12.05 26.26 -10.35
CA HIS A 362 10.79 26.23 -9.63
C HIS A 362 10.94 25.44 -8.35
N VAL A 363 10.75 26.13 -7.22
CA VAL A 363 11.02 25.57 -5.90
C VAL A 363 9.85 25.75 -4.94
N LEU A 364 9.83 24.89 -3.92
CA LEU A 364 9.08 25.09 -2.69
C LEU A 364 10.04 25.64 -1.65
N GLU A 365 9.75 26.84 -1.18
CA GLU A 365 10.47 27.49 -0.09
C GLU A 365 9.89 27.01 1.25
N THR A 366 10.75 26.55 2.15
CA THR A 366 10.38 26.26 3.53
C THR A 366 11.30 26.97 4.50
N GLN A 367 10.70 27.58 5.53
CA GLN A 367 11.43 27.95 6.73
C GLN A 367 11.77 26.66 7.51
N MET A 368 12.91 26.56 8.17
CA MET A 368 13.20 25.40 9.02
C MET A 368 13.39 25.83 10.47
N ASP A 369 12.41 25.51 11.33
CA ASP A 369 12.48 25.73 12.79
C ASP A 369 13.69 25.01 13.42
N CYS A 370 14.12 23.90 12.82
CA CYS A 370 15.25 23.08 13.28
C CYS A 370 16.26 22.86 12.16
N PHE A 371 16.64 23.93 11.45
CA PHE A 371 17.48 23.90 10.24
C PHE A 371 18.66 22.91 10.29
N VAL A 372 19.47 22.94 11.36
CA VAL A 372 20.64 22.04 11.51
C VAL A 372 20.24 20.57 11.60
N LEU A 373 19.19 20.25 12.37
CA LEU A 373 18.73 18.86 12.53
C LEU A 373 18.09 18.34 11.25
N GLU A 374 17.35 19.18 10.53
CA GLU A 374 16.74 18.80 9.26
C GLU A 374 17.79 18.52 8.19
N LEU A 375 18.84 19.35 8.10
CA LEU A 375 19.97 19.09 7.20
C LEU A 375 20.75 17.82 7.59
N ALA A 376 20.89 17.54 8.89
CA ALA A 376 21.55 16.32 9.36
C ALA A 376 20.75 15.04 9.05
N ALA A 377 19.43 15.13 8.87
CA ALA A 377 18.56 14.01 8.50
C ALA A 377 18.67 13.63 7.01
N LEU A 378 19.00 14.59 6.13
CA LEU A 378 18.97 14.40 4.67
C LEU A 378 19.85 13.23 4.18
N PRO A 379 21.11 13.06 4.63
CA PRO A 379 21.92 11.93 4.20
C PRO A 379 21.26 10.58 4.49
N PHE A 380 20.60 10.45 5.65
CA PHE A 380 19.89 9.22 6.03
C PHE A 380 18.62 9.02 5.20
N LEU A 381 17.90 10.10 4.86
CA LEU A 381 16.76 10.03 3.96
C LEU A 381 17.16 9.42 2.61
N TYR A 382 18.18 9.99 1.96
CA TYR A 382 18.67 9.49 0.68
C TYR A 382 19.30 8.09 0.77
N ALA A 383 19.77 7.68 1.96
CA ALA A 383 20.33 6.35 2.16
C ALA A 383 19.27 5.26 2.32
N TYR A 384 18.10 5.57 2.89
CA TYR A 384 17.09 4.57 3.26
C TYR A 384 15.80 4.62 2.45
N PHE A 385 15.53 5.73 1.75
CA PHE A 385 14.36 5.89 0.90
C PHE A 385 14.75 6.02 -0.58
N PRO A 386 13.93 5.52 -1.51
CA PRO A 386 14.20 5.66 -2.94
C PRO A 386 14.29 7.14 -3.33
N ALA A 387 15.37 7.52 -4.04
CA ALA A 387 15.68 8.91 -4.34
C ALA A 387 14.59 9.60 -5.17
N GLU A 388 13.93 8.85 -6.07
CA GLU A 388 12.82 9.32 -6.89
C GLU A 388 11.54 9.60 -6.09
N ARG A 389 11.43 9.10 -4.86
CA ARG A 389 10.31 9.32 -3.93
C ARG A 389 10.59 10.43 -2.91
N LEU A 390 11.78 11.01 -2.92
CA LEU A 390 12.17 12.09 -2.03
C LEU A 390 12.10 13.43 -2.74
N GLN A 391 11.65 14.44 -2.00
CA GLN A 391 11.74 15.81 -2.50
C GLN A 391 13.22 16.24 -2.59
N LYS A 392 13.66 16.72 -3.76
CA LYS A 392 15.07 17.06 -3.97
C LYS A 392 15.38 18.43 -3.38
N LEU A 393 16.38 18.50 -2.48
CA LEU A 393 16.94 19.79 -2.05
C LEU A 393 17.71 20.43 -3.21
N VAL A 394 17.28 21.63 -3.60
CA VAL A 394 17.91 22.41 -4.68
C VAL A 394 18.94 23.37 -4.08
N ALA A 395 18.57 24.11 -3.05
CA ALA A 395 19.42 25.11 -2.43
C ALA A 395 19.09 25.33 -0.95
N ILE A 396 20.03 25.91 -0.20
CA ILE A 396 19.82 26.37 1.18
C ILE A 396 20.30 27.81 1.33
N ASP A 397 19.61 28.57 2.18
CA ASP A 397 20.08 29.84 2.74
C ASP A 397 20.26 29.65 4.25
N PRO A 398 21.49 29.37 4.71
CA PRO A 398 21.77 29.16 6.12
C PRO A 398 21.52 30.40 6.98
N ASP A 399 21.72 31.60 6.42
CA ASP A 399 21.63 32.86 7.16
C ASP A 399 20.16 33.19 7.48
N GLN A 400 19.25 32.83 6.57
CA GLN A 400 17.81 32.97 6.77
C GLN A 400 17.12 31.71 7.31
N HIS A 401 17.87 30.62 7.56
CA HIS A 401 17.33 29.31 7.94
C HIS A 401 16.26 28.78 6.96
N LYS A 402 16.51 28.93 5.65
CA LYS A 402 15.58 28.50 4.58
C LYS A 402 16.14 27.36 3.75
N ALA A 403 15.26 26.47 3.34
CA ALA A 403 15.56 25.42 2.38
C ALA A 403 14.63 25.51 1.16
N PHE A 404 15.20 25.27 -0.01
CA PHE A 404 14.51 25.34 -1.29
C PHE A 404 14.51 23.97 -1.94
N TYR A 405 13.32 23.42 -2.12
CA TYR A 405 13.12 22.09 -2.67
C TYR A 405 12.58 22.14 -4.08
N SER A 406 12.88 21.14 -4.91
CA SER A 406 12.29 21.06 -6.25
C SER A 406 10.77 21.00 -6.16
N TYR A 407 10.07 21.84 -6.92
CA TYR A 407 8.62 21.74 -7.07
C TYR A 407 8.27 20.66 -8.10
N GLN A 408 7.40 19.71 -7.73
CA GLN A 408 7.03 18.57 -8.59
C GLN A 408 5.54 18.48 -8.97
N GLY A 409 4.69 19.37 -8.44
CA GLY A 409 3.23 19.33 -8.65
C GLY A 409 2.56 18.03 -8.17
N GLY A 410 1.23 17.94 -8.28
CA GLY A 410 0.43 16.79 -7.85
C GLY A 410 -0.54 17.09 -6.71
N SER A 411 -1.27 16.07 -6.26
CA SER A 411 -2.32 16.18 -5.23
C SER A 411 -2.01 15.29 -4.02
N ARG A 412 -2.42 15.74 -2.82
CA ARG A 412 -2.27 14.94 -1.60
C ARG A 412 -3.23 13.75 -1.63
N LEU A 413 -2.72 12.56 -1.33
CA LEU A 413 -3.53 11.35 -1.21
C LEU A 413 -4.67 11.53 -0.21
N LEU A 414 -4.39 12.22 0.90
CA LEU A 414 -5.38 12.57 1.92
C LEU A 414 -6.53 13.42 1.37
N ASP A 415 -6.23 14.44 0.55
CA ASP A 415 -7.27 15.30 -0.03
C ASP A 415 -8.15 14.51 -0.99
N ILE A 416 -7.56 13.61 -1.78
CA ILE A 416 -8.30 12.71 -2.68
C ILE A 416 -9.20 11.76 -1.86
N ARG A 417 -8.71 11.21 -0.75
CA ARG A 417 -9.51 10.35 0.15
C ARG A 417 -10.67 11.13 0.79
N ILE A 418 -10.44 12.35 1.27
CA ILE A 418 -11.50 13.21 1.83
C ILE A 418 -12.54 13.52 0.77
N GLN A 419 -12.13 13.90 -0.44
CA GLN A 419 -13.04 14.13 -1.57
C GLN A 419 -13.86 12.89 -1.89
N PHE A 420 -13.23 11.71 -1.95
CA PHE A 420 -13.91 10.43 -2.15
C PHE A 420 -14.96 10.12 -1.08
N THR A 421 -14.66 10.44 0.17
CA THR A 421 -15.59 10.22 1.29
C THR A 421 -16.83 11.13 1.20
N ARG A 422 -16.70 12.34 0.64
CA ARG A 422 -17.75 13.38 0.52
C ARG A 422 -18.78 13.17 -0.60
N MET A 423 -18.87 11.98 -1.19
CA MET A 423 -19.30 11.69 -2.57
C MET A 423 -20.66 12.21 -3.13
N ASP A 424 -21.37 13.13 -2.47
CA ASP A 424 -22.48 13.90 -3.04
C ASP A 424 -22.02 14.97 -4.07
N THR A 425 -20.71 15.26 -4.17
CA THR A 425 -20.18 16.35 -5.04
C THR A 425 -19.15 15.92 -6.08
N PHE A 426 -19.06 14.64 -6.46
CA PHE A 426 -18.21 14.24 -7.60
C PHE A 426 -18.83 14.72 -8.91
N SER A 427 -18.67 16.02 -9.22
CA SER A 427 -18.87 16.49 -10.58
C SER A 427 -17.80 15.85 -11.48
N ASP A 428 -18.23 15.26 -12.59
CA ASP A 428 -17.51 14.44 -13.60
C ASP A 428 -16.10 14.89 -14.07
N ALA A 429 -15.58 16.03 -13.61
CA ALA A 429 -14.47 16.72 -14.26
C ALA A 429 -13.05 16.39 -13.74
N GLN A 430 -12.85 16.03 -12.47
CA GLN A 430 -11.49 16.04 -11.88
C GLN A 430 -10.80 14.68 -11.76
N LEU A 431 -11.54 13.57 -11.75
CA LEU A 431 -11.00 12.23 -11.93
C LEU A 431 -11.93 11.49 -12.88
N LYS A 432 -11.53 11.33 -14.15
CA LYS A 432 -12.22 10.48 -15.15
C LYS A 432 -12.15 8.98 -14.80
N LEU A 433 -12.14 8.63 -13.52
CA LEU A 433 -12.24 7.27 -13.02
C LEU A 433 -13.72 6.92 -13.02
N LYS A 434 -14.26 6.59 -14.20
CA LYS A 434 -15.69 6.25 -14.40
C LYS A 434 -16.17 5.02 -13.58
N GLU A 435 -15.30 4.43 -12.76
CA GLU A 435 -15.50 3.12 -12.13
C GLU A 435 -14.89 3.10 -10.71
N PRO A 436 -15.71 3.02 -9.63
CA PRO A 436 -15.23 3.05 -8.24
C PRO A 436 -14.18 1.99 -7.91
N TYR A 437 -14.28 0.79 -8.51
CA TYR A 437 -13.30 -0.29 -8.34
C TYR A 437 -11.86 0.09 -8.75
N ARG A 438 -11.71 1.06 -9.67
CA ARG A 438 -10.39 1.52 -10.11
C ARG A 438 -9.74 2.41 -9.05
N LEU A 439 -10.53 3.24 -8.37
CA LEU A 439 -10.03 4.11 -7.32
C LEU A 439 -9.69 3.32 -6.05
N GLU A 440 -10.56 2.39 -5.61
CA GLU A 440 -10.26 1.51 -4.46
C GLU A 440 -8.96 0.74 -4.67
N ARG A 441 -8.83 0.13 -5.87
CA ARG A 441 -7.63 -0.58 -6.26
C ARG A 441 -6.41 0.33 -6.24
N TRP A 442 -6.53 1.52 -6.82
CA TRP A 442 -5.43 2.49 -6.87
C TRP A 442 -4.99 2.93 -5.48
N LEU A 443 -5.92 3.29 -4.59
CA LEU A 443 -5.61 3.67 -3.21
C LEU A 443 -4.88 2.55 -2.45
N LEU A 444 -5.34 1.29 -2.60
CA LEU A 444 -4.69 0.13 -2.01
C LEU A 444 -3.28 -0.09 -2.57
N SER A 445 -3.07 0.11 -3.87
CA SER A 445 -1.74 0.01 -4.47
C SER A 445 -0.79 1.07 -3.92
N ILE A 446 -1.23 2.33 -3.83
CA ILE A 446 -0.43 3.42 -3.26
C ILE A 446 -0.09 3.13 -1.79
N GLN A 447 -1.06 2.73 -0.98
CA GLN A 447 -0.81 2.43 0.44
C GLN A 447 0.09 1.20 0.64
N THR A 448 -0.02 0.19 -0.22
CA THR A 448 0.89 -0.97 -0.19
C THR A 448 2.32 -0.56 -0.56
N CYS A 449 2.50 0.34 -1.54
CA CYS A 449 3.82 0.93 -1.85
C CYS A 449 4.40 1.66 -0.65
N VAL A 450 3.60 2.50 0.02
CA VAL A 450 4.03 3.28 1.18
C VAL A 450 4.43 2.35 2.33
N ALA A 451 3.62 1.32 2.60
CA ALA A 451 3.96 0.30 3.59
C ALA A 451 5.28 -0.41 3.26
N GLN A 452 5.53 -0.70 1.98
CA GLN A 452 6.78 -1.33 1.53
C GLN A 452 7.99 -0.42 1.74
N ASP A 453 7.86 0.87 1.42
CA ASP A 453 8.94 1.84 1.66
C ASP A 453 9.25 1.94 3.15
N ILE A 454 8.23 2.15 3.98
CA ILE A 454 8.38 2.25 5.43
C ILE A 454 9.06 1.00 6.00
N MET A 455 8.60 -0.19 5.61
CA MET A 455 9.17 -1.44 6.11
C MET A 455 10.61 -1.65 5.63
N SER A 456 10.92 -1.31 4.36
CA SER A 456 12.28 -1.39 3.83
C SER A 456 13.22 -0.44 4.57
N THR A 457 12.78 0.79 4.83
CA THR A 457 13.53 1.78 5.61
C THR A 457 13.74 1.28 7.04
N TYR A 458 12.69 0.76 7.70
CA TYR A 458 12.82 0.22 9.05
C TYR A 458 13.82 -0.94 9.10
N GLN A 459 13.81 -1.84 8.12
CA GLN A 459 14.76 -2.95 8.06
C GLN A 459 16.20 -2.49 7.83
N ALA A 460 16.41 -1.50 6.95
CA ALA A 460 17.74 -1.01 6.59
C ALA A 460 18.35 -0.11 7.67
N SER A 461 17.51 0.57 8.45
CA SER A 461 17.91 1.47 9.53
C SER A 461 17.76 0.88 10.93
N TRP A 462 17.43 -0.42 11.01
CA TRP A 462 17.21 -1.11 12.28
C TRP A 462 18.51 -1.18 13.09
N LEU A 463 18.60 -0.35 14.12
CA LEU A 463 19.76 -0.31 14.99
C LEU A 463 19.46 -1.15 16.23
N SER A 464 20.05 -2.36 16.29
CA SER A 464 19.74 -3.30 17.36
C SER A 464 20.36 -2.92 18.71
N GLN A 465 21.62 -2.44 18.81
CA GLN A 465 22.29 -2.35 20.13
C GLN A 465 23.35 -1.24 20.35
N ASN A 466 23.94 -0.64 19.30
CA ASN A 466 25.05 0.32 19.49
C ASN A 466 24.65 1.81 19.41
N PHE A 467 23.39 2.08 19.04
CA PHE A 467 22.80 3.41 19.07
C PHE A 467 21.54 3.33 19.92
N THR A 468 21.66 3.65 21.21
CA THR A 468 20.48 3.91 22.02
C THR A 468 19.79 5.18 21.50
N CYS A 469 18.48 5.33 21.74
CA CYS A 469 17.74 6.56 21.42
C CYS A 469 18.42 7.84 21.97
N LYS A 470 19.30 7.70 22.98
CA LYS A 470 20.10 8.75 23.61
C LYS A 470 21.30 9.21 22.74
N ASN A 471 21.85 8.34 21.89
CA ASN A 471 23.08 8.57 21.12
C ASN A 471 22.84 8.76 19.61
N ALA A 472 21.59 8.72 19.14
CA ALA A 472 21.27 8.87 17.73
C ALA A 472 21.56 10.30 17.23
N PRO A 473 22.22 10.47 16.06
CA PRO A 473 22.70 11.76 15.56
C PRO A 473 21.58 12.75 15.19
N THR A 474 20.37 12.25 14.94
CA THR A 474 19.21 13.09 14.60
C THR A 474 18.02 12.64 15.41
N ARG A 475 17.89 13.23 16.60
CA ARG A 475 16.78 13.03 17.51
C ARG A 475 15.73 14.09 17.23
N ARG A 476 14.78 13.77 16.37
CA ARG A 476 13.45 14.32 16.57
C ARG A 476 12.78 13.34 17.49
N LEU A 477 12.31 13.80 18.62
CA LEU A 477 11.31 13.05 19.34
C LEU A 477 9.99 13.55 18.82
N VAL A 478 8.98 12.70 18.96
CA VAL A 478 7.63 13.19 19.19
C VAL A 478 7.74 14.13 20.37
N GLN A 479 8.01 15.42 20.11
CA GLN A 479 7.65 16.43 21.08
C GLN A 479 6.19 16.13 21.34
N PRO A 480 5.81 15.80 22.59
CA PRO A 480 4.44 15.52 22.89
C PRO A 480 3.65 16.67 22.28
N HIS A 481 2.71 16.27 21.41
CA HIS A 481 2.04 17.05 20.39
C HIS A 481 1.80 18.51 20.81
N PRO A 482 1.69 19.49 19.90
CA PRO A 482 1.20 20.83 20.25
C PRO A 482 0.10 20.80 21.30
N LEU A 483 -0.90 19.90 21.26
CA LEU A 483 -1.87 19.73 22.37
C LEU A 483 -1.28 19.55 23.78
N TYR A 484 -0.21 18.80 23.99
CA TYR A 484 0.44 18.74 25.30
C TYR A 484 1.09 20.08 25.66
N LYS A 485 1.79 20.73 24.71
CA LYS A 485 2.28 22.11 24.91
C LYS A 485 1.14 23.12 25.10
N THR A 486 -0.01 22.89 24.49
CA THR A 486 -1.19 23.75 24.45
C THR A 486 -2.10 23.54 25.66
N LEU A 487 -2.22 22.32 26.20
CA LEU A 487 -2.94 21.99 27.43
C LEU A 487 -2.16 22.40 28.68
N VAL A 488 -0.83 22.42 28.59
CA VAL A 488 0.06 22.84 29.68
C VAL A 488 0.39 24.34 29.63
N GLN A 489 0.13 25.04 28.51
CA GLN A 489 0.21 26.51 28.43
C GLN A 489 -1.15 27.15 28.75
N PRO A 490 -1.31 27.84 29.90
CA PRO A 490 -2.60 28.40 30.35
C PRO A 490 -3.26 29.33 29.33
N SER A 491 -2.48 30.09 28.58
CA SER A 491 -2.97 31.16 27.69
C SER A 491 -3.70 30.66 26.43
N TRP A 492 -3.45 29.43 25.99
CA TRP A 492 -4.10 28.85 24.80
C TRP A 492 -5.39 28.09 25.13
N VAL A 493 -5.51 27.57 26.35
CA VAL A 493 -6.68 26.80 26.81
C VAL A 493 -7.89 27.73 27.03
N GLU A 494 -7.65 28.95 27.49
CA GLU A 494 -8.69 29.89 27.91
C GLU A 494 -9.35 30.68 26.77
N THR A 495 -8.80 30.64 25.54
CA THR A 495 -9.38 31.36 24.40
C THR A 495 -9.47 30.48 23.14
N GLY A 496 -10.70 30.17 22.71
CA GLY A 496 -10.96 29.68 21.35
C GLY A 496 -10.83 28.18 21.09
N THR A 497 -10.90 27.32 22.11
CA THR A 497 -10.87 25.85 21.96
C THR A 497 -12.26 25.20 22.20
N PRO A 498 -12.63 24.09 21.53
CA PRO A 498 -13.78 23.24 21.86
C PRO A 498 -13.81 22.74 23.29
N LEU A 499 -12.65 22.55 23.92
CA LEU A 499 -12.60 22.22 25.35
C LEU A 499 -13.12 23.39 26.19
N ALA A 500 -12.71 24.61 25.88
CA ALA A 500 -13.26 25.81 26.53
C ALA A 500 -14.74 26.01 26.21
N ALA A 501 -15.18 25.75 24.97
CA ALA A 501 -16.59 25.83 24.58
C ALA A 501 -17.44 24.79 25.32
N LEU A 502 -17.01 23.52 25.34
CA LEU A 502 -17.66 22.44 26.09
C LEU A 502 -17.69 22.73 27.59
N ALA A 503 -16.59 23.21 28.16
CA ALA A 503 -16.52 23.57 29.57
C ALA A 503 -17.51 24.70 29.89
N ALA A 504 -17.54 25.76 29.07
CA ALA A 504 -18.46 26.87 29.23
C ALA A 504 -19.94 26.46 29.09
N GLU A 505 -20.29 25.66 28.08
CA GLU A 505 -21.65 25.13 27.86
C GLU A 505 -22.15 24.31 29.06
N ASN A 506 -21.24 23.61 29.75
CA ASN A 506 -21.55 22.74 30.88
C ASN A 506 -21.28 23.39 32.25
N GLN A 507 -20.98 24.70 32.29
CA GLN A 507 -20.72 25.48 33.51
C GLN A 507 -19.63 24.87 34.41
N ILE A 508 -18.55 24.36 33.79
CA ILE A 508 -17.36 23.84 34.45
C ILE A 508 -16.11 24.50 33.89
N SER A 509 -15.00 24.46 34.61
CA SER A 509 -13.69 24.88 34.09
C SER A 509 -13.08 23.81 33.18
N VAL A 510 -12.13 24.21 32.32
CA VAL A 510 -11.42 23.23 31.48
C VAL A 510 -10.63 22.23 32.33
N ASN A 511 -10.02 22.67 33.43
CA ASN A 511 -9.32 21.78 34.35
C ASN A 511 -10.26 20.74 34.98
N GLU A 512 -11.47 21.15 35.38
CA GLU A 512 -12.49 20.21 35.85
C GLU A 512 -12.91 19.23 34.74
N LEU A 513 -13.15 19.71 33.52
CA LEU A 513 -13.50 18.87 32.37
C LEU A 513 -12.41 17.81 32.08
N LEU A 514 -11.12 18.16 32.17
CA LEU A 514 -10.00 17.24 31.97
C LEU A 514 -9.92 16.16 33.06
N CYS A 515 -10.38 16.47 34.27
CA CYS A 515 -10.38 15.58 35.43
C CYS A 515 -11.66 14.75 35.58
N LEU A 516 -12.72 15.05 34.82
CA LEU A 516 -13.96 14.26 34.86
C LEU A 516 -13.71 12.83 34.35
N PRO A 517 -14.32 11.81 34.98
CA PRO A 517 -14.23 10.45 34.49
C PRO A 517 -14.97 10.30 33.16
N ILE A 518 -14.35 9.59 32.22
CA ILE A 518 -14.89 9.38 30.88
C ILE A 518 -15.39 7.95 30.76
N SER A 519 -16.64 7.80 30.30
CA SER A 519 -17.23 6.51 29.96
C SER A 519 -17.54 6.45 28.47
N VAL A 520 -17.10 5.39 27.80
CA VAL A 520 -17.39 5.14 26.38
C VAL A 520 -18.18 3.85 26.24
N ASN A 521 -19.38 3.88 25.65
CA ASN A 521 -20.26 2.71 25.52
C ASN A 521 -20.46 1.96 26.85
N GLY A 522 -20.69 2.70 27.94
CA GLY A 522 -20.85 2.17 29.30
C GLY A 522 -19.57 1.71 30.01
N VAL A 523 -18.40 1.77 29.38
CA VAL A 523 -17.12 1.37 29.97
C VAL A 523 -16.37 2.60 30.49
N CYS A 524 -15.95 2.61 31.75
CA CYS A 524 -15.18 3.73 32.34
C CYS A 524 -13.67 3.61 32.01
N TYR A 525 -13.06 4.73 31.59
CA TYR A 525 -11.65 4.84 31.16
C TYR A 525 -10.80 5.75 32.08
N GLY A 526 -11.37 6.31 33.15
CA GLY A 526 -10.71 7.33 33.97
C GLY A 526 -10.79 8.72 33.34
N SER A 527 -9.99 9.67 33.82
CA SER A 527 -9.99 11.04 33.30
C SER A 527 -9.07 11.21 32.08
N LEU A 528 -9.29 12.26 31.28
CA LEU A 528 -8.36 12.59 30.19
C LEU A 528 -6.97 12.96 30.75
N GLN A 529 -6.92 13.63 31.89
CA GLN A 529 -5.68 13.96 32.57
C GLN A 529 -4.85 12.69 32.90
N ASP A 530 -5.49 11.67 33.50
CA ASP A 530 -4.80 10.40 33.84
C ASP A 530 -4.17 9.73 32.61
N GLN A 531 -4.89 9.76 31.48
CA GLN A 531 -4.46 9.13 30.23
C GLN A 531 -3.33 9.93 29.57
N LEU A 532 -3.35 11.26 29.67
CA LEU A 532 -2.28 12.13 29.19
C LEU A 532 -1.00 11.97 30.03
N ASP A 533 -1.12 11.88 31.35
CA ASP A 533 0.01 11.64 32.25
C ASP A 533 0.62 10.26 31.98
N ARG A 534 -0.22 9.26 31.77
CA ARG A 534 0.23 7.93 31.38
C ARG A 534 0.92 7.92 30.01
N ALA A 535 0.35 8.61 29.02
CA ALA A 535 0.96 8.75 27.70
C ALA A 535 2.33 9.43 27.80
N LYS A 536 2.46 10.48 28.63
CA LYS A 536 3.74 11.15 28.89
C LYS A 536 4.80 10.18 29.41
N HIS A 537 4.45 9.34 30.40
CA HIS A 537 5.38 8.37 30.95
C HIS A 537 5.72 7.24 29.96
N LEU A 538 4.74 6.73 29.21
CA LEU A 538 4.94 5.62 28.27
C LEU A 538 5.69 6.02 27.00
N LEU A 539 5.46 7.24 26.51
CA LEU A 539 6.04 7.74 25.26
C LEU A 539 7.33 8.53 25.50
N ASP A 540 7.74 8.72 26.76
CA ASP A 540 9.02 9.36 27.07
C ASP A 540 10.15 8.47 26.54
N PRO A 541 10.98 8.95 25.60
CA PRO A 541 12.11 8.20 25.06
C PRO A 541 13.23 7.91 26.06
N THR A 542 13.18 8.52 27.24
CA THR A 542 14.08 8.22 28.37
C THR A 542 13.50 7.16 29.30
N ALA A 543 12.27 6.69 29.05
CA ALA A 543 11.65 5.65 29.84
C ALA A 543 12.42 4.32 29.76
N PRO A 544 12.47 3.52 30.84
CA PRO A 544 13.29 2.31 30.91
C PRO A 544 13.00 1.29 29.81
N HIS A 545 11.74 1.16 29.37
CA HIS A 545 11.36 0.21 28.32
C HIS A 545 11.89 0.59 26.94
N PHE A 546 12.43 1.80 26.74
CA PHE A 546 13.11 2.21 25.51
C PHE A 546 14.64 2.13 25.59
N GLU A 547 15.21 1.78 26.73
CA GLU A 547 16.67 1.75 26.90
C GLU A 547 17.35 0.77 25.92
N ASN A 548 16.73 -0.39 25.72
CA ASN A 548 17.17 -1.43 24.77
C ASN A 548 16.19 -1.64 23.62
N ALA A 549 15.18 -0.78 23.49
CA ALA A 549 14.23 -0.89 22.39
C ALA A 549 14.92 -0.50 21.07
N PRO A 550 14.62 -1.21 19.98
CA PRO A 550 15.19 -0.89 18.68
C PRO A 550 14.72 0.48 18.20
N THR A 551 15.62 1.16 17.50
CA THR A 551 15.32 2.42 16.81
C THR A 551 15.43 2.23 15.31
N VAL A 552 14.56 2.94 14.61
CA VAL A 552 14.51 2.98 13.15
C VAL A 552 14.51 4.42 12.68
N PHE A 553 15.02 4.65 11.48
CA PHE A 553 14.87 5.93 10.80
C PHE A 553 13.46 5.99 10.18
N GLY A 554 12.62 6.89 10.68
CA GLY A 554 11.26 7.12 10.20
C GLY A 554 11.07 8.56 9.74
N LEU A 555 9.92 8.87 9.11
CA LEU A 555 9.53 10.23 8.69
C LEU A 555 8.49 10.89 9.62
N GLY A 556 8.07 10.23 10.70
CA GLY A 556 7.26 10.82 11.78
C GLY A 556 5.80 11.20 11.46
N GLY A 557 5.24 10.88 10.28
CA GLY A 557 3.85 11.27 9.97
C GLY A 557 3.37 10.96 8.55
N HIS A 558 3.35 9.68 8.19
CA HIS A 558 3.42 9.25 6.79
C HIS A 558 2.11 9.12 5.99
N SER A 559 0.98 9.62 6.51
CA SER A 559 -0.34 9.41 5.88
C SER A 559 -0.87 10.65 5.17
N GLY A 560 -0.67 11.83 5.76
CA GLY A 560 -1.20 13.10 5.23
C GLY A 560 -0.37 13.73 4.10
N ASN A 561 0.85 13.25 3.86
CA ASN A 561 1.84 13.91 3.01
C ASN A 561 2.34 13.06 1.83
N VAL A 562 1.58 12.04 1.46
CA VAL A 562 1.84 11.27 0.24
C VAL A 562 1.31 12.08 -0.94
N LEU A 563 2.19 12.47 -1.88
CA LEU A 563 1.76 13.02 -3.16
C LEU A 563 1.66 11.95 -4.22
N VAL A 564 0.62 12.11 -5.03
CA VAL A 564 0.38 11.32 -6.22
C VAL A 564 0.35 12.26 -7.43
N ASP A 565 0.65 11.71 -8.61
CA ASP A 565 0.33 12.43 -9.83
C ASP A 565 -1.19 12.74 -9.87
N ASP A 566 -1.57 13.88 -10.40
CA ASP A 566 -2.97 14.22 -10.66
C ASP A 566 -3.25 14.26 -12.16
N ARG A 567 -2.21 14.16 -13.00
CA ARG A 567 -2.32 14.11 -14.45
C ARG A 567 -2.62 12.69 -14.89
N VAL A 568 -3.90 12.36 -14.94
CA VAL A 568 -4.39 11.12 -15.56
C VAL A 568 -4.15 11.20 -17.08
N GLY A 569 -3.08 10.56 -17.55
CA GLY A 569 -2.99 10.15 -18.96
C GLY A 569 -4.15 9.21 -19.29
N LYS A 570 -4.60 9.15 -20.56
CA LYS A 570 -5.64 8.19 -20.97
C LYS A 570 -5.17 6.76 -20.64
N GLY A 571 -5.65 6.18 -19.53
CA GLY A 571 -5.44 4.78 -19.17
C GLY A 571 -4.37 4.49 -18.12
N THR A 572 -3.53 5.45 -17.71
CA THR A 572 -2.53 5.23 -16.66
C THR A 572 -3.01 5.79 -15.32
N MET A 573 -3.03 4.94 -14.30
CA MET A 573 -3.32 5.37 -12.92
C MET A 573 -2.18 6.26 -12.42
N PRO A 574 -2.48 7.30 -11.64
CA PRO A 574 -1.43 8.17 -11.13
C PRO A 574 -0.43 7.44 -10.23
N GLY A 575 0.86 7.67 -10.46
CA GLY A 575 1.93 7.08 -9.66
C GLY A 575 2.12 7.79 -8.31
N LEU A 576 2.64 7.05 -7.32
CA LEU A 576 3.23 7.62 -6.12
C LEU A 576 4.40 8.53 -6.55
N LYS A 577 4.38 9.81 -6.17
CA LYS A 577 5.44 10.76 -6.51
C LYS A 577 6.42 10.95 -5.38
N TYR A 578 5.93 11.32 -4.19
CA TYR A 578 6.85 11.67 -3.11
C TYR A 578 6.26 11.46 -1.71
N ILE A 579 7.16 11.29 -0.73
CA ILE A 579 6.87 11.25 0.71
C ILE A 579 7.59 12.41 1.44
N ASN A 580 6.86 13.15 2.27
CA ASN A 580 7.39 14.27 3.06
C ASN A 580 8.17 13.79 4.29
N TYR A 581 9.30 14.44 4.57
CA TYR A 581 10.24 14.10 5.63
C TYR A 581 10.32 15.17 6.73
N SER A 582 9.30 16.02 6.86
CA SER A 582 9.24 17.10 7.86
C SER A 582 9.39 16.63 9.32
N GLN A 583 9.38 15.33 9.59
CA GLN A 583 9.71 14.74 10.88
C GLN A 583 10.68 13.54 10.74
N ALA A 584 11.60 13.58 9.78
CA ALA A 584 12.61 12.54 9.66
C ALA A 584 13.57 12.50 10.85
N GLY A 585 13.88 11.29 11.30
CA GLY A 585 14.75 11.06 12.45
C GLY A 585 14.72 9.61 12.93
N PHE A 586 15.50 9.34 13.98
CA PHE A 586 15.50 8.04 14.64
C PHE A 586 14.49 7.99 15.79
N TYR A 587 13.59 7.01 15.75
CA TYR A 587 12.50 6.82 16.72
C TYR A 587 12.32 5.34 17.07
N SER A 588 11.54 5.07 18.13
CA SER A 588 10.89 3.77 18.26
C SER A 588 9.92 3.56 17.08
N PRO A 589 9.93 2.41 16.39
CA PRO A 589 9.01 2.13 15.29
C PRO A 589 7.54 2.18 15.75
N LEU A 590 7.25 1.81 17.00
CA LEU A 590 5.88 1.85 17.56
C LEU A 590 5.33 3.27 17.67
N VAL A 591 6.21 4.23 17.97
CA VAL A 591 5.86 5.64 18.07
C VAL A 591 5.72 6.26 16.68
N ASP A 592 6.65 5.96 15.75
CA ASP A 592 6.62 6.46 14.36
C ASP A 592 5.34 6.02 13.62
N MET A 593 4.91 4.76 13.82
CA MET A 593 3.71 4.21 13.17
C MET A 593 2.39 4.74 13.74
N ALA A 594 2.34 5.23 14.98
CA ALA A 594 1.07 5.54 15.65
C ALA A 594 0.23 6.60 14.91
N SER A 595 0.87 7.72 14.52
CA SER A 595 0.21 8.78 13.74
C SER A 595 -0.19 8.30 12.35
N PHE A 596 0.68 7.52 11.70
CA PHE A 596 0.40 6.93 10.39
C PHE A 596 -0.81 6.00 10.40
N LEU A 597 -0.95 5.19 11.45
CA LEU A 597 -2.10 4.29 11.63
C LEU A 597 -3.35 5.09 11.94
N TYR A 598 -3.30 6.03 12.90
CA TYR A 598 -4.49 6.76 13.31
C TYR A 598 -5.08 7.59 12.16
N VAL A 599 -4.25 8.43 11.53
CA VAL A 599 -4.70 9.38 10.49
C VAL A 599 -5.33 8.67 9.30
N ASP A 600 -4.82 7.50 8.91
CA ASP A 600 -5.31 6.80 7.72
C ASP A 600 -6.36 5.74 8.01
N CYS A 601 -6.22 4.97 9.10
CA CYS A 601 -7.20 3.93 9.46
C CYS A 601 -8.48 4.56 10.00
N PHE A 602 -8.36 5.68 10.72
CA PHE A 602 -9.50 6.41 11.29
C PHE A 602 -9.75 7.75 10.57
N LEU A 603 -9.42 7.84 9.27
CA LEU A 603 -9.66 9.05 8.47
C LEU A 603 -11.09 9.58 8.59
N PRO A 604 -12.16 8.75 8.51
CA PRO A 604 -13.52 9.25 8.64
C PRO A 604 -13.84 9.84 10.02
N VAL A 605 -13.12 9.43 11.07
CA VAL A 605 -13.22 9.97 12.44
C VAL A 605 -12.41 11.26 12.57
N LEU A 606 -11.15 11.23 12.15
CA LEU A 606 -10.22 12.35 12.29
C LEU A 606 -10.63 13.57 11.46
N PHE A 607 -11.18 13.35 10.26
CA PHE A 607 -11.61 14.38 9.33
C PHE A 607 -13.13 14.43 9.16
N ALA A 608 -13.88 14.00 10.18
CA ALA A 608 -15.34 13.96 10.16
C ALA A 608 -15.97 15.33 9.82
N ASP A 609 -15.36 16.41 10.29
CA ASP A 609 -15.75 17.80 10.01
C ASP A 609 -15.64 18.15 8.53
N LEU A 610 -14.64 17.58 7.85
CA LEU A 610 -14.47 17.73 6.42
C LEU A 610 -15.36 16.75 5.67
N CYS A 611 -15.44 15.49 6.08
CA CYS A 611 -16.13 14.46 5.31
C CYS A 611 -17.66 14.59 5.30
N THR A 612 -18.27 15.42 6.16
CA THR A 612 -19.74 15.61 6.25
C THR A 612 -20.19 17.05 5.97
N THR A 613 -21.20 17.21 5.11
CA THR A 613 -21.90 18.49 4.86
C THR A 613 -23.05 18.71 5.84
N SER A 614 -23.78 17.65 6.22
CA SER A 614 -24.86 17.67 7.21
C SER A 614 -24.37 17.19 8.58
N LEU A 615 -24.07 18.14 9.45
CA LEU A 615 -24.20 17.95 10.89
C LEU A 615 -25.14 19.05 11.37
N CYS A 616 -26.42 18.85 11.09
CA CYS A 616 -27.49 19.60 11.73
C CYS A 616 -27.37 19.39 13.25
N LYS A 617 -27.87 20.34 14.03
CA LYS A 617 -27.91 20.29 15.49
C LYS A 617 -28.66 19.07 16.09
N ASP A 618 -29.15 18.16 15.24
CA ASP A 618 -29.78 16.90 15.64
C ASP A 618 -28.74 15.75 15.60
N TYR A 619 -28.17 15.53 16.77
CA TYR A 619 -27.11 14.60 17.15
C TYR A 619 -27.44 13.12 16.95
N SER A 620 -27.37 12.57 15.73
CA SER A 620 -27.48 11.10 15.59
C SER A 620 -26.59 10.43 14.55
N THR A 621 -26.15 11.08 13.47
CA THR A 621 -25.37 10.41 12.43
C THR A 621 -24.28 11.28 11.79
N CYS A 622 -23.03 10.83 11.79
CA CYS A 622 -21.90 11.40 11.06
C CYS A 622 -21.31 10.32 10.14
N ASN A 623 -21.50 10.39 8.81
CA ASN A 623 -21.01 9.35 7.89
C ASN A 623 -21.41 7.90 8.26
N GLY A 624 -22.65 7.69 8.73
CA GLY A 624 -23.09 6.38 9.23
C GLY A 624 -22.62 6.05 10.65
N MET A 625 -21.74 6.87 11.26
CA MET A 625 -21.35 6.75 12.65
C MET A 625 -22.43 7.33 13.57
N GLN A 626 -22.78 6.60 14.61
CA GLN A 626 -23.69 7.08 15.65
C GLN A 626 -22.88 7.68 16.79
N LEU A 627 -23.32 8.84 17.30
CA LEU A 627 -22.69 9.51 18.43
C LEU A 627 -23.74 10.16 19.32
N GLN A 628 -23.76 9.77 20.58
CA GLN A 628 -24.47 10.43 21.67
C GLN A 628 -23.48 10.74 22.78
N TRP A 629 -23.68 11.84 23.48
CA TRP A 629 -22.82 12.20 24.60
C TRP A 629 -23.56 13.07 25.60
N ASN A 630 -23.11 13.02 26.86
CA ASN A 630 -23.58 13.85 27.94
C ASN A 630 -22.40 14.25 28.83
N ILE A 631 -22.35 15.51 29.26
CA ILE A 631 -21.35 16.02 30.19
C ILE A 631 -22.09 16.57 31.40
N ASP A 632 -21.77 16.06 32.57
CA ASP A 632 -22.24 16.60 33.83
C ASP A 632 -21.12 16.60 34.88
N LYS A 633 -21.44 17.01 36.11
CA LYS A 633 -20.47 17.02 37.21
C LYS A 633 -19.99 15.62 37.63
N LYS A 634 -20.67 14.55 37.21
CA LYS A 634 -20.31 13.16 37.52
C LYS A 634 -19.36 12.58 36.48
N GLY A 635 -19.39 13.06 35.23
CA GLY A 635 -18.48 12.60 34.20
C GLY A 635 -18.87 12.99 32.78
N ILE A 636 -18.11 12.45 31.83
CA ILE A 636 -18.36 12.53 30.39
C ILE A 636 -18.81 11.14 29.93
N ALA A 637 -20.06 11.01 29.50
CA ALA A 637 -20.58 9.79 28.88
C ALA A 637 -20.61 9.96 27.37
N ILE A 638 -20.06 9.00 26.62
CA ILE A 638 -20.02 8.98 25.16
C ILE A 638 -20.47 7.61 24.68
N ASP A 639 -21.55 7.55 23.91
CA ASP A 639 -21.98 6.34 23.22
C ASP A 639 -21.72 6.53 21.73
N CYS A 640 -20.90 5.66 21.15
CA CYS A 640 -20.51 5.75 19.75
C CYS A 640 -20.43 4.39 19.05
N GLU A 641 -20.90 4.36 17.81
CA GLU A 641 -20.76 3.25 16.88
C GLU A 641 -20.04 3.74 15.62
N LEU A 642 -18.92 3.09 15.29
CA LEU A 642 -18.13 3.41 14.10
C LEU A 642 -18.54 2.46 12.97
N GLU A 643 -18.92 3.01 11.82
CA GLU A 643 -19.17 2.23 10.61
C GLU A 643 -18.04 2.47 9.61
N MET A 644 -17.07 1.55 9.56
CA MET A 644 -15.94 1.63 8.64
C MET A 644 -16.29 0.99 7.29
N SER A 645 -16.11 1.74 6.20
CA SER A 645 -16.34 1.25 4.84
C SER A 645 -15.41 0.06 4.50
N LEU A 646 -15.76 -0.74 3.48
CA LEU A 646 -14.85 -1.81 3.02
C LEU A 646 -13.48 -1.25 2.66
N LEU A 647 -13.44 -0.11 1.95
CA LEU A 647 -12.20 0.56 1.60
C LEU A 647 -11.39 0.95 2.84
N ASP A 648 -12.00 1.58 3.84
CA ASP A 648 -11.28 2.00 5.05
C ASP A 648 -10.71 0.80 5.81
N ARG A 649 -11.49 -0.28 5.92
CA ARG A 649 -11.01 -1.54 6.50
C ARG A 649 -9.86 -2.14 5.72
N SER A 650 -9.92 -2.13 4.40
CA SER A 650 -8.86 -2.66 3.55
C SER A 650 -7.59 -1.81 3.60
N LEU A 651 -7.70 -0.48 3.64
CA LEU A 651 -6.53 0.39 3.81
C LEU A 651 -5.91 0.22 5.21
N ALA A 652 -6.73 0.04 6.25
CA ALA A 652 -6.23 -0.24 7.59
C ALA A 652 -5.49 -1.58 7.65
N ALA A 653 -6.10 -2.65 7.13
CA ALA A 653 -5.48 -3.96 7.13
C ALA A 653 -4.20 -4.04 6.29
N ALA A 654 -4.09 -3.29 5.19
CA ALA A 654 -2.84 -3.20 4.44
C ALA A 654 -1.69 -2.74 5.35
N LYS A 655 -1.94 -1.79 6.25
CA LYS A 655 -0.93 -1.28 7.18
C LYS A 655 -0.69 -2.20 8.37
N LEU A 656 -1.76 -2.79 8.89
CA LEU A 656 -1.65 -3.74 10.00
C LEU A 656 -0.85 -4.97 9.55
N GLU A 657 -1.13 -5.50 8.36
CA GLU A 657 -0.47 -6.69 7.82
C GLU A 657 0.95 -6.43 7.33
N TYR A 658 1.20 -5.28 6.69
CA TYR A 658 2.50 -5.02 6.04
C TYR A 658 3.43 -4.08 6.79
N ILE A 659 3.03 -3.58 7.97
CA ILE A 659 3.90 -2.77 8.82
C ILE A 659 3.82 -3.21 10.29
N VAL A 660 2.63 -3.22 10.89
CA VAL A 660 2.48 -3.48 12.33
C VAL A 660 2.89 -4.91 12.67
N ARG A 661 2.27 -5.90 12.03
CA ARG A 661 2.59 -7.32 12.26
C ARG A 661 4.07 -7.64 11.99
N PRO A 662 4.71 -7.17 10.89
CA PRO A 662 6.14 -7.33 10.68
C PRO A 662 7.01 -6.75 11.80
N VAL A 663 6.72 -5.52 12.26
CA VAL A 663 7.45 -4.90 13.38
C VAL A 663 7.28 -5.73 14.65
N PHE A 664 6.07 -6.19 14.95
CA PHE A 664 5.80 -7.00 16.14
C PHE A 664 6.55 -8.33 16.07
N ASN A 665 6.55 -8.99 14.91
CA ASN A 665 7.30 -10.22 14.67
C ASN A 665 8.82 -10.02 14.83
N ILE A 666 9.38 -8.91 14.34
CA ILE A 666 10.80 -8.59 14.55
C ILE A 666 11.10 -8.45 16.05
N LEU A 667 10.24 -7.71 16.77
CA LEU A 667 10.39 -7.49 18.21
C LEU A 667 10.23 -8.78 19.02
N ASP A 668 9.41 -9.73 18.57
CA ASP A 668 9.24 -11.04 19.22
C ASP A 668 10.43 -11.98 18.98
N ILE A 669 11.08 -11.90 17.81
CA ILE A 669 12.26 -12.70 17.48
C ILE A 669 13.48 -12.24 18.31
N GLN A 670 13.59 -10.94 18.62
CA GLN A 670 14.67 -10.37 19.41
C GLN A 670 14.47 -10.68 20.90
N LYS A 671 15.00 -11.82 21.35
CA LYS A 671 14.92 -12.34 22.73
C LYS A 671 15.46 -11.40 23.83
N GLU A 672 16.14 -10.32 23.45
CA GLU A 672 16.73 -9.33 24.35
C GLU A 672 15.86 -8.07 24.50
N ASP A 673 14.68 -8.01 23.86
CA ASP A 673 13.76 -6.89 24.06
C ASP A 673 13.19 -6.90 25.48
N THR A 674 13.52 -5.86 26.24
CA THR A 674 12.99 -5.60 27.60
C THR A 674 11.49 -5.27 27.59
N MET A 675 10.94 -4.93 26.43
CA MET A 675 9.57 -4.48 26.27
C MET A 675 8.65 -5.69 26.05
N ASN A 676 7.93 -6.10 27.10
CA ASN A 676 6.93 -7.17 26.94
C ASN A 676 5.82 -6.75 25.95
N SER A 677 5.15 -7.74 25.35
CA SER A 677 4.08 -7.53 24.35
C SER A 677 2.99 -6.54 24.82
N ARG A 678 2.66 -6.53 26.12
CA ARG A 678 1.66 -5.61 26.69
C ARG A 678 2.13 -4.15 26.70
N VAL A 679 3.41 -3.89 27.01
CA VAL A 679 3.97 -2.53 26.97
C VAL A 679 4.03 -2.03 25.52
N ARG A 680 4.34 -2.90 24.54
CA ARG A 680 4.29 -2.55 23.10
C ARG A 680 2.93 -2.06 22.64
N GLU A 681 1.89 -2.77 23.05
CA GLU A 681 0.52 -2.37 22.78
C GLU A 681 0.12 -1.08 23.48
N GLN A 682 0.58 -0.88 24.72
CA GLN A 682 0.32 0.36 25.44
C GLN A 682 1.02 1.55 24.80
N VAL A 683 2.28 1.41 24.37
CA VAL A 683 3.00 2.47 23.64
C VAL A 683 2.29 2.82 22.34
N LEU A 684 1.91 1.82 21.54
CA LEU A 684 1.18 2.04 20.29
C LEU A 684 -0.19 2.69 20.55
N GLY A 685 -0.96 2.16 21.50
CA GLY A 685 -2.29 2.64 21.87
C GLY A 685 -2.29 4.08 22.39
N HIS A 686 -1.36 4.43 23.29
CA HIS A 686 -1.23 5.80 23.80
C HIS A 686 -0.66 6.75 22.75
N GLY A 687 0.23 6.28 21.86
CA GLY A 687 0.67 7.04 20.69
C GLY A 687 -0.51 7.39 19.77
N MET A 688 -1.43 6.45 19.56
CA MET A 688 -2.65 6.69 18.79
C MET A 688 -3.67 7.55 19.55
N LEU A 689 -3.75 7.50 20.89
CA LEU A 689 -4.53 8.46 21.67
C LEU A 689 -4.00 9.88 21.46
N VAL A 690 -2.69 10.09 21.57
CA VAL A 690 -2.09 11.39 21.29
C VAL A 690 -2.38 11.82 19.85
N SER A 691 -2.36 10.87 18.91
CA SER A 691 -2.72 11.09 17.50
C SER A 691 -4.20 11.47 17.32
N ALA A 692 -5.09 10.83 18.08
CA ALA A 692 -6.53 11.12 18.12
C ALA A 692 -6.81 12.52 18.65
N LEU A 693 -6.02 12.95 19.61
CA LEU A 693 -6.11 14.29 20.13
C LEU A 693 -5.55 15.32 19.14
N MET A 694 -4.76 14.95 18.12
CA MET A 694 -4.22 15.87 17.09
C MET A 694 -5.28 16.54 16.21
N THR A 695 -6.57 16.34 16.47
CA THR A 695 -7.70 16.76 15.63
C THR A 695 -7.46 18.13 15.03
N ARG A 696 -7.39 18.14 13.69
CA ARG A 696 -7.13 19.25 12.79
C ARG A 696 -8.03 20.43 13.16
N ASN A 697 -7.50 21.25 14.05
CA ASN A 697 -8.07 22.44 14.66
C ASN A 697 -9.46 22.21 15.22
N LEU A 698 -9.56 21.73 16.47
CA LEU A 698 -10.42 22.32 17.50
C LEU A 698 -11.58 23.17 16.92
N SER A 699 -12.43 22.53 16.12
CA SER A 699 -13.31 23.23 15.19
C SER A 699 -14.56 23.61 15.95
N LEU A 700 -15.43 24.43 15.37
CA LEU A 700 -16.71 24.83 15.96
C LEU A 700 -17.69 23.64 16.25
N ARG A 701 -17.21 22.39 16.33
CA ARG A 701 -17.99 21.14 16.40
C ARG A 701 -17.47 20.20 17.51
N PRO A 702 -18.01 20.30 18.74
CA PRO A 702 -17.62 19.46 19.88
C PRO A 702 -17.78 17.95 19.66
N GLY A 703 -18.78 17.52 18.88
CA GLY A 703 -19.02 16.10 18.61
C GLY A 703 -17.85 15.39 17.91
N VAL A 704 -17.14 16.08 17.01
CA VAL A 704 -15.95 15.51 16.34
C VAL A 704 -14.81 15.30 17.32
N PHE A 705 -14.63 16.23 18.26
CA PHE A 705 -13.67 16.09 19.35
C PHE A 705 -14.02 14.87 20.23
N LEU A 706 -15.27 14.76 20.68
CA LEU A 706 -15.71 13.65 21.54
C LEU A 706 -15.62 12.29 20.83
N LEU A 707 -15.88 12.22 19.53
CA LEU A 707 -15.70 11.01 18.73
C LEU A 707 -14.23 10.58 18.66
N ASN A 708 -13.32 11.52 18.42
CA ASN A 708 -11.88 11.25 18.41
C ASN A 708 -11.38 10.88 19.82
N LEU A 709 -11.85 11.58 20.86
CA LEU A 709 -11.55 11.26 22.25
C LEU A 709 -11.98 9.83 22.59
N ALA A 710 -13.23 9.46 22.30
CA ALA A 710 -13.74 8.12 22.55
C ALA A 710 -12.93 7.04 21.81
N THR A 711 -12.59 7.29 20.54
CA THR A 711 -11.76 6.38 19.74
C THR A 711 -10.35 6.24 20.32
N GLY A 712 -9.70 7.34 20.68
CA GLY A 712 -8.38 7.37 21.31
C GLY A 712 -8.36 6.65 22.67
N MET A 713 -9.39 6.85 23.49
CA MET A 713 -9.55 6.18 24.79
C MET A 713 -9.66 4.66 24.65
N ARG A 714 -10.47 4.20 23.69
CA ARG A 714 -10.60 2.77 23.37
C ARG A 714 -9.25 2.18 22.92
N LEU A 715 -8.53 2.89 22.05
CA LEU A 715 -7.21 2.48 21.55
C LEU A 715 -6.12 2.44 22.64
N ALA A 716 -6.12 3.40 23.58
CA ALA A 716 -5.17 3.41 24.70
C ALA A 716 -5.39 2.25 25.67
N LYS A 717 -6.65 1.83 25.85
CA LYS A 717 -7.02 0.69 26.70
C LYS A 717 -6.67 -0.65 26.06
N ASP A 718 -7.16 -0.88 24.85
CA ASP A 718 -6.96 -2.13 24.12
C ASP A 718 -7.02 -1.89 22.59
N PRO A 719 -5.86 -1.67 21.93
CA PRO A 719 -5.85 -1.49 20.50
C PRO A 719 -6.33 -2.74 19.76
N ARG A 720 -6.11 -3.96 20.29
CA ARG A 720 -6.48 -5.21 19.63
C ARG A 720 -7.99 -5.32 19.48
N GLU A 721 -8.71 -5.02 20.57
CA GLU A 721 -10.17 -5.01 20.57
C GLU A 721 -10.73 -4.06 19.52
N VAL A 722 -10.17 -2.85 19.44
CA VAL A 722 -10.60 -1.85 18.45
C VAL A 722 -10.30 -2.32 17.03
N PHE A 723 -9.09 -2.82 16.75
CA PHE A 723 -8.75 -3.25 15.39
C PHE A 723 -9.55 -4.48 14.92
N SER A 724 -9.81 -5.43 15.82
CA SER A 724 -10.68 -6.57 15.56
C SER A 724 -12.12 -6.12 15.29
N LYS A 725 -12.68 -5.26 16.15
CA LYS A 725 -14.07 -4.81 16.03
C LYS A 725 -14.30 -3.95 14.78
N GLU A 726 -13.47 -2.93 14.57
CA GLU A 726 -13.71 -1.90 13.55
C GLU A 726 -13.18 -2.31 12.16
N PHE A 727 -12.13 -3.14 12.09
CA PHE A 727 -11.50 -3.53 10.82
C PHE A 727 -11.51 -5.03 10.53
N ALA A 728 -12.10 -5.86 11.39
CA ALA A 728 -12.09 -7.32 11.28
C ALA A 728 -10.66 -7.91 11.21
N TRP A 729 -9.71 -7.26 11.90
CA TRP A 729 -8.33 -7.71 11.96
C TRP A 729 -8.08 -8.51 13.25
N GLU A 730 -8.10 -9.84 13.15
CA GLU A 730 -7.92 -10.75 14.28
C GLU A 730 -6.48 -11.26 14.43
N ASN A 731 -5.63 -11.03 13.42
CA ASN A 731 -4.29 -11.61 13.31
C ASN A 731 -3.21 -10.76 14.01
N TRP A 732 -3.44 -10.44 15.28
CA TRP A 732 -2.50 -9.67 16.10
C TRP A 732 -1.17 -10.41 16.38
N ARG A 733 -1.09 -11.71 16.07
CA ARG A 733 0.06 -12.59 16.32
C ARG A 733 0.52 -13.35 15.08
#